data_AF-X6N762-F1
#
_entry.id   AF-X6N762-F1
#
_cell.length_a   1.000
_cell.length_b   1.000
_cell.length_c   1.000
_cell.angle_alpha   90.00
_cell.angle_beta   90.00
_cell.angle_gamma   90.00
#
_symmetry.space_group_name_H-M   'P 1'
#
loop_
_entity.id
_entity.type
_entity.pdbx_description
1 polymer ?
#
loop_
_entity_poly.entity_id
_entity_poly.type
_entity_poly.pdbx_seq_one_letter_code
_entity_poly.pdbx_strand_id
1 'polypeptide(L)'
;MKQLAQTDKVSLRVQVSMHYFDPNDQTEIVKGETRDKFVPANQLRPTKIYGCRAIITNGSSAQMNNLETLYQIPTGSIPMNNSRWTLTEFRSISSYSIEIIEFYFYFPTTGKFRHFPVQISRGGEILGVASNVSEIVVSIPQEQKTVNEENWLEVAASGDLNTVVKYLSQNSISNTNLREIYYYLRDAKWYRAIVDLLSSKQYFDSSVWRYSLVHRNLKDLSDFITFNSASLADNIWKPSFFSDWFNYDEWDDHKDTYLEYFPLINARSHPLGTQKKILNDGLLRTYQKFLRRVAFQSGALKDMSWVQKLQACYYLLLQDRVTEAVLLFKEYIDKPKEHATLMKEYQVLYDYVKAYLSLFDEGDATCSQARDIARKWKDDSTLPLNKQKLFDDIIYQVNELTFDNNNNNKRDEEKKEVEKMDEVNEAVLGERNRRMDAEANAQPSIAFEIENRRLVFNVMQIEKVAVNFYKMDIELLFSMSPFLEKDRIGDSVNVFSFIQPNETIDVNFTSNNDASTFITTHQVELPKSLWHGNMYCEVVVKSPSKFMSTRSLCQPFYDNRLLVQIKENFGQLKTLDKETKKPLRKCYVKVYGLVDGAPKFHKDGYTDRRGVFDYVNVSCDHLTRTTKFAILVHSKDCGSLVETVNVPL
;
A
#
# COMPACT_ATOMS: atom_id res chain seq x y z
N MET A 1 -38.85 -51.93 -70.35
CA MET A 1 -39.90 -51.98 -69.31
C MET A 1 -40.41 -53.41 -69.23
N LYS A 2 -40.06 -54.17 -68.17
CA LYS A 2 -40.71 -55.46 -67.88
C LYS A 2 -42.01 -55.14 -67.13
N GLN A 3 -43.14 -55.61 -67.65
CA GLN A 3 -44.45 -55.39 -67.06
C GLN A 3 -44.57 -56.29 -65.82
N LEU A 4 -44.75 -55.68 -64.64
CA LEU A 4 -44.92 -56.41 -63.37
C LEU A 4 -46.26 -57.14 -63.39
N ALA A 5 -46.27 -58.40 -62.96
CA ALA A 5 -47.49 -59.19 -62.85
C ALA A 5 -48.28 -58.79 -61.58
N GLN A 6 -49.60 -58.64 -61.72
CA GLN A 6 -50.48 -58.36 -60.59
C GLN A 6 -50.54 -59.59 -59.67
N THR A 7 -50.14 -59.43 -58.40
CA THR A 7 -50.12 -60.51 -57.41
C THR A 7 -51.32 -60.37 -56.46
N ASP A 8 -52.19 -61.39 -56.40
CA ASP A 8 -53.46 -61.35 -55.64
C ASP A 8 -53.31 -61.48 -54.12
N LYS A 9 -52.13 -61.81 -53.60
CA LYS A 9 -51.80 -61.82 -52.16
C LYS A 9 -50.34 -61.42 -51.92
N VAL A 10 -50.12 -60.20 -51.41
CA VAL A 10 -48.81 -59.76 -50.90
C VAL A 10 -48.50 -60.54 -49.63
N SER A 11 -47.47 -61.38 -49.64
CA SER A 11 -47.02 -62.10 -48.44
C SER A 11 -46.43 -61.08 -47.44
N LEU A 12 -47.01 -60.98 -46.24
CA LEU A 12 -46.66 -60.06 -45.12
C LEU A 12 -45.22 -60.22 -44.56
N ARG A 13 -44.25 -60.71 -45.34
CA ARG A 13 -42.87 -60.95 -44.87
C ARG A 13 -42.02 -59.67 -44.82
N VAL A 14 -42.42 -58.63 -45.56
CA VAL A 14 -41.78 -57.30 -45.54
C VAL A 14 -42.84 -56.23 -45.31
N GLN A 15 -42.68 -55.46 -44.23
CA GLN A 15 -43.54 -54.31 -43.95
C GLN A 15 -42.82 -53.03 -44.36
N VAL A 16 -43.54 -52.13 -45.03
CA VAL A 16 -43.00 -50.83 -45.45
C VAL A 16 -43.87 -49.73 -44.86
N SER A 17 -43.27 -48.75 -44.19
CA SER A 17 -43.93 -47.51 -43.79
C SER A 17 -43.21 -46.29 -44.37
N MET A 18 -43.93 -45.18 -44.48
CA MET A 18 -43.42 -43.95 -45.08
C MET A 18 -43.92 -42.76 -44.28
N HIS A 19 -43.00 -41.91 -43.84
CA HIS A 19 -43.31 -40.75 -43.00
C HIS A 19 -42.56 -39.51 -43.49
N TYR A 20 -43.22 -38.35 -43.55
CA TYR A 20 -42.56 -37.09 -43.87
C TYR A 20 -42.06 -36.41 -42.60
N PHE A 21 -40.97 -35.66 -42.69
CA PHE A 21 -40.39 -34.92 -41.56
C PHE A 21 -39.72 -33.62 -42.03
N ASP A 22 -39.49 -32.70 -41.10
CA ASP A 22 -38.71 -31.48 -41.33
C ASP A 22 -37.24 -31.72 -40.90
N PRO A 23 -36.26 -31.63 -41.82
CA PRO A 23 -34.86 -31.83 -41.47
C PRO A 23 -34.32 -30.89 -40.38
N ASN A 24 -34.94 -29.71 -40.20
CA ASN A 24 -34.53 -28.72 -39.20
C ASN A 24 -35.30 -28.85 -37.86
N ASP A 25 -36.30 -29.73 -37.78
CA ASP A 25 -37.19 -29.90 -36.61
C ASP A 25 -37.61 -31.37 -36.50
N GLN A 26 -36.64 -32.23 -36.19
CA GLN A 26 -36.78 -33.70 -36.29
C GLN A 26 -37.37 -34.36 -35.04
N THR A 27 -37.36 -33.68 -33.88
CA THR A 27 -37.72 -34.28 -32.59
C THR A 27 -38.70 -33.42 -31.81
N GLU A 28 -39.62 -34.06 -31.10
CA GLU A 28 -40.53 -33.40 -30.14
C GLU A 28 -40.48 -34.08 -28.77
N ILE A 29 -40.73 -33.32 -27.71
CA ILE A 29 -40.79 -33.83 -26.33
C ILE A 29 -42.26 -33.99 -25.96
N VAL A 30 -42.71 -35.23 -25.77
CA VAL A 30 -44.07 -35.55 -25.35
C VAL A 30 -44.00 -36.31 -24.03
N LYS A 31 -44.55 -35.73 -22.96
CA LYS A 31 -44.54 -36.31 -21.60
C LYS A 31 -43.13 -36.65 -21.07
N GLY A 32 -42.12 -35.84 -21.42
CA GLY A 32 -40.74 -35.99 -20.96
C GLY A 32 -39.88 -36.96 -21.78
N GLU A 33 -40.43 -37.60 -22.81
CA GLU A 33 -39.69 -38.47 -23.74
C GLU A 33 -39.48 -37.77 -25.08
N THR A 34 -38.26 -37.88 -25.65
CA THR A 34 -37.94 -37.37 -26.99
C THR A 34 -38.38 -38.38 -28.04
N ARG A 35 -39.18 -37.95 -29.02
CA ARG A 35 -39.69 -38.79 -30.12
C ARG A 35 -39.51 -38.11 -31.48
N ASP A 36 -39.50 -38.90 -32.55
CA ASP A 36 -39.47 -38.40 -33.93
C ASP A 36 -40.72 -37.55 -34.22
N LYS A 37 -40.50 -36.37 -34.79
CA LYS A 37 -41.54 -35.43 -35.19
C LYS A 37 -41.84 -35.60 -36.68
N PHE A 38 -43.00 -36.19 -36.99
CA PHE A 38 -43.44 -36.36 -38.37
C PHE A 38 -44.44 -35.28 -38.80
N VAL A 39 -44.35 -34.89 -40.07
CA VAL A 39 -45.22 -33.90 -40.70
C VAL A 39 -46.31 -34.62 -41.50
N PRO A 40 -47.60 -34.37 -41.23
CA PRO A 40 -48.70 -34.90 -42.03
C PRO A 40 -48.62 -34.46 -43.50
N ALA A 41 -49.06 -35.33 -44.41
CA ALA A 41 -49.05 -35.08 -45.86
C ALA A 41 -49.85 -33.84 -46.31
N ASN A 42 -50.76 -33.34 -45.48
CA ASN A 42 -51.59 -32.16 -45.71
C ASN A 42 -51.06 -30.88 -45.04
N GLN A 43 -49.89 -30.93 -44.38
CA GLN A 43 -49.27 -29.80 -43.68
C GLN A 43 -47.94 -29.36 -44.29
N LEU A 44 -47.66 -29.81 -45.52
CA LEU A 44 -46.45 -29.46 -46.26
C LEU A 44 -46.57 -28.03 -46.83
N ARG A 45 -45.48 -27.27 -46.81
CA ARG A 45 -45.43 -25.86 -47.24
C ARG A 45 -44.58 -25.69 -48.52
N PRO A 46 -44.90 -24.74 -49.40
CA PRO A 46 -44.05 -24.44 -50.54
C PRO A 46 -42.71 -23.85 -50.06
N THR A 47 -41.65 -24.01 -50.86
CA THR A 47 -40.28 -23.49 -50.64
C THR A 47 -39.55 -24.01 -49.39
N LYS A 48 -40.16 -24.90 -48.61
CA LYS A 48 -39.55 -25.55 -47.45
C LYS A 48 -39.07 -26.96 -47.81
N ILE A 49 -37.86 -27.32 -47.38
CA ILE A 49 -37.30 -28.66 -47.59
C ILE A 49 -37.94 -29.62 -46.60
N TYR A 50 -38.41 -30.76 -47.10
CA TYR A 50 -38.92 -31.88 -46.31
C TYR A 50 -38.14 -33.15 -46.66
N GLY A 51 -38.05 -34.05 -45.68
CA GLY A 51 -37.57 -35.41 -45.87
C GLY A 51 -38.73 -36.40 -45.87
N CYS A 52 -38.56 -37.52 -46.56
CA CYS A 52 -39.43 -38.67 -46.47
C CYS A 52 -38.61 -39.88 -46.05
N ARG A 53 -38.97 -40.46 -44.91
CA ARG A 53 -38.35 -41.63 -44.30
C ARG A 53 -39.17 -42.86 -44.64
N ALA A 54 -38.61 -43.75 -45.43
CA ALA A 54 -39.17 -45.06 -45.72
C ALA A 54 -38.51 -46.10 -44.80
N ILE A 55 -39.32 -46.79 -44.01
CA ILE A 55 -38.88 -47.79 -43.03
C ILE A 55 -39.30 -49.16 -43.57
N ILE A 56 -38.31 -50.00 -43.81
CA ILE A 56 -38.48 -51.33 -44.39
C ILE A 56 -38.12 -52.36 -43.32
N THR A 57 -39.09 -53.17 -42.93
CA THR A 57 -38.91 -54.18 -41.89
C THR A 57 -38.99 -55.58 -42.50
N ASN A 58 -37.91 -56.36 -42.40
CA ASN A 58 -37.92 -57.79 -42.71
C ASN A 58 -38.36 -58.57 -41.47
N GLY A 59 -39.60 -59.04 -41.45
CA GLY A 59 -40.14 -59.83 -40.34
C GLY A 59 -39.81 -61.32 -40.41
N SER A 60 -39.02 -61.76 -41.38
CA SER A 60 -38.71 -63.18 -41.61
C SER A 60 -37.36 -63.60 -41.04
N SER A 61 -37.22 -64.91 -40.79
CA SER A 61 -35.99 -65.57 -40.33
C SER A 61 -34.90 -65.72 -41.42
N ALA A 62 -35.19 -65.26 -42.65
CA ALA A 62 -34.30 -65.39 -43.79
C ALA A 62 -33.79 -64.01 -44.24
N GLN A 63 -32.50 -63.94 -44.59
CA GLN A 63 -31.95 -62.77 -45.27
C GLN A 63 -32.54 -62.67 -46.68
N MET A 64 -33.02 -61.47 -47.02
CA MET A 64 -33.56 -61.18 -48.33
C MET A 64 -32.52 -60.43 -49.15
N ASN A 65 -31.96 -61.09 -50.16
CA ASN A 65 -31.02 -60.48 -51.10
C ASN A 65 -31.73 -60.05 -52.40
N ASN A 66 -31.13 -59.07 -53.09
CA ASN A 66 -31.58 -58.55 -54.39
C ASN A 66 -33.02 -58.02 -54.35
N LEU A 67 -33.38 -57.31 -53.27
CA LEU A 67 -34.64 -56.58 -53.19
C LEU A 67 -34.53 -55.31 -54.02
N GLU A 68 -35.46 -55.13 -54.95
CA GLU A 68 -35.63 -53.90 -55.72
C GLU A 68 -36.49 -52.95 -54.91
N THR A 69 -35.88 -51.91 -54.35
CA THR A 69 -36.61 -50.84 -53.64
C THR A 69 -36.82 -49.68 -54.59
N LEU A 70 -38.07 -49.48 -55.01
CA LEU A 70 -38.51 -48.37 -55.84
C LEU A 70 -39.11 -47.28 -54.95
N TYR A 71 -38.52 -46.08 -55.00
CA TYR A 71 -39.06 -44.89 -54.37
C TYR A 71 -38.95 -43.69 -55.31
N GLN A 72 -39.84 -42.72 -55.13
CA GLN A 72 -39.95 -41.53 -55.94
C GLN A 72 -40.28 -40.36 -55.02
N ILE A 73 -39.81 -39.16 -55.31
CA ILE A 73 -40.29 -37.95 -54.63
C ILE A 73 -41.72 -37.60 -55.09
N PRO A 74 -42.52 -36.86 -54.30
CA PRO A 74 -43.83 -36.42 -54.75
C PRO A 74 -43.82 -35.73 -56.12
N THR A 75 -44.84 -35.99 -56.94
CA THR A 75 -45.01 -35.31 -58.22
C THR A 75 -45.05 -33.79 -58.03
N GLY A 76 -44.40 -33.04 -58.91
CA GLY A 76 -44.29 -31.58 -58.79
C GLY A 76 -43.30 -31.06 -57.75
N SER A 77 -42.69 -31.93 -56.94
CA SER A 77 -41.58 -31.56 -56.06
C SER A 77 -40.22 -31.62 -56.78
N ILE A 78 -39.23 -30.91 -56.23
CA ILE A 78 -37.86 -30.85 -56.73
C ILE A 78 -36.94 -31.57 -55.72
N PRO A 79 -36.07 -32.50 -56.18
CA PRO A 79 -35.20 -33.26 -55.28
C PRO A 79 -34.11 -32.38 -54.67
N MET A 80 -33.76 -32.65 -53.41
CA MET A 80 -32.69 -31.99 -52.65
C MET A 80 -31.75 -33.04 -52.05
N ASN A 81 -30.58 -32.62 -51.55
CA ASN A 81 -29.58 -33.49 -50.91
C ASN A 81 -29.24 -34.76 -51.73
N ASN A 82 -28.92 -34.59 -53.02
CA ASN A 82 -28.60 -35.67 -53.97
C ASN A 82 -29.73 -36.70 -54.22
N SER A 83 -30.96 -36.42 -53.80
CA SER A 83 -32.13 -37.25 -54.13
C SER A 83 -32.40 -37.25 -55.64
N ARG A 84 -33.10 -38.27 -56.14
CA ARG A 84 -33.53 -38.38 -57.55
C ARG A 84 -35.05 -38.36 -57.62
N TRP A 85 -35.60 -37.97 -58.77
CA TRP A 85 -37.06 -37.97 -58.97
C TRP A 85 -37.68 -39.35 -58.76
N THR A 86 -37.07 -40.37 -59.34
CA THR A 86 -37.42 -41.78 -59.17
C THR A 86 -36.13 -42.57 -59.12
N LEU A 87 -36.01 -43.49 -58.17
CA LEU A 87 -34.85 -44.35 -58.03
C LEU A 87 -35.28 -45.78 -57.70
N THR A 88 -34.58 -46.73 -58.32
CA THR A 88 -34.67 -48.15 -57.96
C THR A 88 -33.29 -48.59 -57.52
N GLU A 89 -33.19 -49.10 -56.30
CA GLU A 89 -31.94 -49.62 -55.75
C GLU A 89 -32.09 -51.09 -55.41
N PHE A 90 -31.01 -51.86 -55.61
CA PHE A 90 -30.93 -53.24 -55.17
C PHE A 90 -30.33 -53.28 -53.78
N ARG A 91 -31.07 -53.83 -52.82
CA ARG A 91 -30.66 -53.91 -51.42
C ARG A 91 -30.79 -55.33 -50.87
N SER A 92 -30.08 -55.58 -49.80
CA SER A 92 -30.13 -56.83 -49.05
C SER A 92 -30.47 -56.52 -47.60
N ILE A 93 -31.58 -57.08 -47.11
CA ILE A 93 -32.07 -56.84 -45.75
C ILE A 93 -31.91 -58.10 -44.93
N SER A 94 -31.18 -58.00 -43.83
CA SER A 94 -30.92 -59.10 -42.90
C SER A 94 -32.22 -59.63 -42.26
N SER A 95 -32.19 -60.87 -41.78
CA SER A 95 -33.27 -61.45 -40.99
C SER A 95 -33.62 -60.55 -39.79
N TYR A 96 -34.92 -60.37 -39.50
CA TYR A 96 -35.42 -59.57 -38.36
C TYR A 96 -34.79 -58.17 -38.22
N SER A 97 -34.50 -57.51 -39.34
CA SER A 97 -33.86 -56.19 -39.35
C SER A 97 -34.71 -55.12 -40.02
N ILE A 98 -34.35 -53.86 -39.74
CA ILE A 98 -34.98 -52.67 -40.29
C ILE A 98 -33.95 -51.93 -41.14
N GLU A 99 -34.36 -51.49 -42.32
CA GLU A 99 -33.60 -50.58 -43.15
C GLU A 99 -34.37 -49.26 -43.32
N ILE A 100 -33.67 -48.13 -43.18
CA ILE A 100 -34.25 -46.80 -43.29
C ILE A 100 -33.65 -46.11 -44.52
N ILE A 101 -34.53 -45.60 -45.37
CA ILE A 101 -34.16 -44.81 -46.54
C ILE A 101 -34.76 -43.42 -46.38
N GLU A 102 -33.92 -42.41 -46.52
CA GLU A 102 -34.36 -41.02 -46.50
C GLU A 102 -34.05 -40.35 -47.83
N PHE A 103 -35.02 -39.59 -48.32
CA PHE A 103 -34.86 -38.73 -49.48
C PHE A 103 -35.55 -37.40 -49.24
N TYR A 104 -35.01 -36.34 -49.84
CA TYR A 104 -35.35 -34.96 -49.55
C TYR A 104 -35.88 -34.25 -50.78
N PHE A 105 -36.87 -33.39 -50.59
CA PHE A 105 -37.49 -32.62 -51.66
C PHE A 105 -38.12 -31.33 -51.12
N TYR A 106 -38.45 -30.40 -52.00
CA TYR A 106 -39.32 -29.26 -51.69
C TYR A 106 -40.34 -29.04 -52.80
N PHE A 107 -41.44 -28.37 -52.48
CA PHE A 107 -42.44 -27.97 -53.48
C PHE A 107 -42.26 -26.50 -53.88
N PRO A 108 -42.13 -26.17 -55.17
CA PRO A 108 -41.97 -24.78 -55.60
C PRO A 108 -43.29 -23.98 -55.51
N THR A 109 -44.44 -24.64 -55.61
CA THR A 109 -45.77 -23.99 -55.62
C THR A 109 -46.76 -24.68 -54.69
N THR A 110 -47.83 -23.99 -54.32
CA THR A 110 -48.99 -24.60 -53.64
C THR A 110 -49.78 -25.48 -54.61
N GLY A 111 -50.52 -26.45 -54.07
CA GLY A 111 -51.33 -27.35 -54.89
C GLY A 111 -51.57 -28.71 -54.26
N LYS A 112 -52.27 -29.56 -55.01
CA LYS A 112 -52.47 -30.98 -54.70
C LYS A 112 -51.55 -31.80 -55.57
N PHE A 113 -50.74 -32.65 -54.95
CA PHE A 113 -49.72 -33.46 -55.59
C PHE A 113 -49.95 -34.93 -55.27
N ARG A 114 -49.51 -35.83 -56.15
CA ARG A 114 -49.56 -37.27 -55.89
C ARG A 114 -48.19 -37.77 -55.46
N HIS A 115 -48.15 -38.73 -54.54
CA HIS A 115 -46.91 -39.41 -54.16
C HIS A 115 -47.09 -40.90 -54.34
N PHE A 116 -46.23 -41.52 -55.15
CA PHE A 116 -46.23 -42.96 -55.30
C PHE A 116 -45.60 -43.60 -54.06
N PRO A 117 -46.28 -44.57 -53.41
CA PRO A 117 -45.74 -45.21 -52.22
C PRO A 117 -44.47 -45.98 -52.55
N VAL A 118 -43.58 -46.12 -51.56
CA VAL A 118 -42.38 -46.96 -51.69
C VAL A 118 -42.80 -48.41 -51.90
N GLN A 119 -42.22 -49.04 -52.92
CA GLN A 119 -42.49 -50.42 -53.30
C GLN A 119 -41.23 -51.25 -53.20
N ILE A 120 -41.39 -52.49 -52.76
CA ILE A 120 -40.32 -53.47 -52.70
C ILE A 120 -40.73 -54.67 -53.53
N SER A 121 -39.92 -55.00 -54.53
CA SER A 121 -40.11 -56.17 -55.39
C SER A 121 -38.90 -57.09 -55.37
N ARG A 122 -39.11 -58.35 -55.74
CA ARG A 122 -38.03 -59.31 -56.00
C ARG A 122 -38.44 -60.22 -57.14
N GLY A 123 -37.62 -60.32 -58.19
CA GLY A 123 -37.87 -61.24 -59.30
C GLY A 123 -39.18 -61.00 -60.06
N GLY A 124 -39.70 -59.76 -60.03
CA GLY A 124 -40.96 -59.38 -60.68
C GLY A 124 -42.21 -59.46 -59.81
N GLU A 125 -42.10 -59.88 -58.54
CA GLU A 125 -43.22 -59.92 -57.57
C GLU A 125 -43.07 -58.82 -56.53
N ILE A 126 -44.18 -58.15 -56.17
CA ILE A 126 -44.20 -57.11 -55.14
C ILE A 126 -44.33 -57.77 -53.76
N LEU A 127 -43.34 -57.53 -52.89
CA LEU A 127 -43.23 -58.09 -51.54
C LEU A 127 -43.79 -57.16 -50.46
N GLY A 128 -43.81 -55.85 -50.71
CA GLY A 128 -44.31 -54.87 -49.76
C GLY A 128 -44.55 -53.51 -50.41
N VAL A 129 -45.57 -52.80 -49.95
CA VAL A 129 -45.92 -51.44 -50.40
C VAL A 129 -46.22 -50.59 -49.17
N ALA A 130 -45.66 -49.38 -49.13
CA ALA A 130 -45.96 -48.43 -48.07
C ALA A 130 -47.45 -48.03 -48.09
N SER A 131 -48.01 -47.70 -46.93
CA SER A 131 -49.38 -47.20 -46.84
C SER A 131 -49.62 -46.02 -47.79
N ASN A 132 -50.72 -46.08 -48.52
CA ASN A 132 -50.95 -45.25 -49.70
C ASN A 132 -51.18 -43.76 -49.29
N VAL A 133 -50.21 -42.88 -49.58
CA VAL A 133 -50.43 -41.43 -49.53
C VAL A 133 -50.78 -40.96 -50.93
N SER A 134 -52.05 -41.13 -51.31
CA SER A 134 -52.51 -40.84 -52.68
C SER A 134 -52.53 -39.34 -53.01
N GLU A 135 -52.65 -38.46 -52.00
CA GLU A 135 -52.71 -37.01 -52.18
C GLU A 135 -51.89 -36.29 -51.09
N ILE A 136 -50.97 -35.43 -51.53
CA ILE A 136 -50.23 -34.45 -50.73
C ILE A 136 -50.84 -33.08 -51.00
N VAL A 137 -51.17 -32.35 -49.94
CA VAL A 137 -51.69 -30.99 -50.03
C VAL A 137 -50.62 -30.03 -49.55
N VAL A 138 -50.17 -29.16 -50.47
CA VAL A 138 -49.20 -28.10 -50.17
C VAL A 138 -49.93 -26.78 -50.15
N SER A 139 -49.97 -26.15 -48.99
CA SER A 139 -50.66 -24.88 -48.80
C SER A 139 -49.78 -23.89 -48.03
N ILE A 140 -50.02 -22.60 -48.27
CA ILE A 140 -49.54 -21.57 -47.36
C ILE A 140 -50.54 -21.56 -46.20
N PRO A 141 -50.11 -21.79 -44.94
CA PRO A 141 -51.02 -21.76 -43.81
C PRO A 141 -51.71 -20.38 -43.74
N GLN A 142 -53.04 -20.37 -43.65
CA GLN A 142 -53.83 -19.14 -43.52
C GLN A 142 -54.16 -18.75 -42.07
N GLU A 143 -53.69 -19.47 -41.07
CA GLU A 143 -53.97 -19.14 -39.66
C GLU A 143 -52.83 -18.37 -39.01
N GLN A 144 -53.21 -17.32 -38.25
CA GLN A 144 -52.38 -16.70 -37.23
C GLN A 144 -51.82 -17.80 -36.35
N LYS A 145 -50.51 -18.05 -36.47
CA LYS A 145 -49.78 -19.03 -35.67
C LYS A 145 -50.06 -18.69 -34.20
N THR A 146 -50.82 -19.53 -33.49
CA THR A 146 -50.96 -19.41 -32.03
C THR A 146 -49.56 -19.56 -31.44
N VAL A 147 -49.03 -18.46 -30.92
CA VAL A 147 -47.70 -18.43 -30.30
C VAL A 147 -47.73 -19.38 -29.12
N ASN A 148 -46.87 -20.40 -29.10
CA ASN A 148 -46.72 -21.22 -27.93
C ASN A 148 -46.03 -20.38 -26.83
N GLU A 149 -46.82 -19.91 -25.86
CA GLU A 149 -46.33 -19.10 -24.74
C GLU A 149 -45.34 -19.83 -23.83
N GLU A 150 -45.17 -21.15 -23.94
CA GLU A 150 -44.17 -21.92 -23.19
C GLU A 150 -42.79 -21.95 -23.88
N ASN A 151 -42.73 -21.66 -25.19
CA ASN A 151 -41.49 -21.72 -25.97
C ASN A 151 -40.90 -20.32 -26.20
N TRP A 152 -39.74 -20.05 -25.59
CA TRP A 152 -39.05 -18.75 -25.71
C TRP A 152 -38.83 -18.29 -27.15
N LEU A 153 -38.43 -19.18 -28.07
CA LEU A 153 -38.13 -18.79 -29.45
C LEU A 153 -39.39 -18.31 -30.19
N GLU A 154 -40.54 -18.93 -29.91
CA GLU A 154 -41.82 -18.49 -30.49
C GLU A 154 -42.32 -17.19 -29.85
N VAL A 155 -42.15 -17.05 -28.53
CA VAL A 155 -42.48 -15.83 -27.80
C VAL A 155 -41.63 -14.65 -28.28
N ALA A 156 -40.32 -14.81 -28.41
CA ALA A 156 -39.43 -13.76 -28.90
C ALA A 156 -39.73 -13.38 -30.36
N ALA A 157 -40.11 -14.37 -31.19
CA ALA A 157 -40.51 -14.12 -32.58
C ALA A 157 -41.93 -13.54 -32.74
N SER A 158 -42.74 -13.50 -31.68
CA SER A 158 -44.15 -13.05 -31.75
C SER A 158 -44.30 -11.57 -32.14
N GLY A 159 -43.31 -10.74 -31.81
CA GLY A 159 -43.39 -9.29 -31.98
C GLY A 159 -44.38 -8.60 -31.04
N ASP A 160 -44.93 -9.29 -30.04
CA ASP A 160 -45.78 -8.69 -29.01
C ASP A 160 -45.01 -8.44 -27.71
N LEU A 161 -44.97 -7.17 -27.30
CA LEU A 161 -44.27 -6.74 -26.09
C LEU A 161 -44.88 -7.37 -24.84
N ASN A 162 -46.21 -7.46 -24.78
CA ASN A 162 -46.89 -7.97 -23.59
C ASN A 162 -46.62 -9.46 -23.39
N THR A 163 -46.68 -10.26 -24.46
CA THR A 163 -46.30 -11.68 -24.42
C THR A 163 -44.85 -11.88 -23.97
N VAL A 164 -43.89 -11.08 -24.49
CA VAL A 164 -42.48 -11.17 -24.09
C VAL A 164 -42.27 -10.79 -22.62
N VAL A 165 -42.83 -9.66 -22.16
CA VAL A 165 -42.72 -9.23 -20.76
C VAL A 165 -43.36 -10.25 -19.83
N LYS A 166 -44.54 -10.77 -20.18
CA LYS A 166 -45.22 -11.83 -19.41
C LYS A 166 -44.32 -13.05 -19.27
N TYR A 167 -43.73 -13.54 -20.35
CA TYR A 167 -42.83 -14.70 -20.31
C TYR A 167 -41.61 -14.46 -19.41
N LEU A 168 -40.90 -13.35 -19.61
CA LEU A 168 -39.70 -13.01 -18.83
C LEU A 168 -40.01 -12.73 -17.35
N SER A 169 -41.22 -12.29 -17.04
CA SER A 169 -41.68 -12.11 -15.65
C SER A 169 -41.90 -13.45 -14.93
N GLN A 170 -42.38 -14.47 -15.63
CA GLN A 170 -42.73 -15.77 -15.05
C GLN A 170 -41.57 -16.77 -15.05
N ASN A 171 -40.67 -16.67 -16.03
CA ASN A 171 -39.56 -17.60 -16.20
C ASN A 171 -38.23 -17.07 -15.64
N SER A 172 -37.25 -17.96 -15.51
CA SER A 172 -35.88 -17.61 -15.10
C SER A 172 -35.12 -16.95 -16.26
N ILE A 173 -34.69 -15.69 -16.05
CA ILE A 173 -33.95 -14.93 -17.07
C ILE A 173 -32.59 -15.56 -17.35
N SER A 174 -31.92 -16.14 -16.35
CA SER A 174 -30.58 -16.72 -16.49
C SER A 174 -30.50 -17.85 -17.53
N ASN A 175 -31.62 -18.54 -17.77
CA ASN A 175 -31.70 -19.63 -18.75
C ASN A 175 -32.34 -19.20 -20.08
N THR A 176 -32.66 -17.91 -20.24
CA THR A 176 -33.35 -17.36 -21.40
C THR A 176 -32.37 -16.59 -22.27
N ASN A 177 -32.27 -16.95 -23.56
CA ASN A 177 -31.37 -16.25 -24.48
C ASN A 177 -31.98 -14.91 -24.93
N LEU A 178 -31.63 -13.81 -24.25
CA LEU A 178 -32.14 -12.46 -24.55
C LEU A 178 -31.71 -11.93 -25.93
N ARG A 179 -30.73 -12.54 -26.60
CA ARG A 179 -30.29 -12.12 -27.94
C ARG A 179 -31.42 -12.07 -28.95
N GLU A 180 -32.41 -12.94 -28.78
CA GLU A 180 -33.59 -13.05 -29.65
C GLU A 180 -34.50 -11.82 -29.63
N ILE A 181 -34.35 -10.91 -28.65
CA ILE A 181 -35.16 -9.70 -28.55
C ILE A 181 -34.36 -8.40 -28.71
N TYR A 182 -33.03 -8.47 -28.84
CA TYR A 182 -32.18 -7.27 -28.90
C TYR A 182 -32.53 -6.32 -30.04
N TYR A 183 -33.04 -6.83 -31.16
CA TYR A 183 -33.41 -5.98 -32.30
C TYR A 183 -34.66 -5.13 -32.03
N TYR A 184 -35.55 -5.54 -31.12
CA TYR A 184 -36.70 -4.74 -30.70
C TYR A 184 -36.31 -3.53 -29.85
N LEU A 185 -35.15 -3.58 -29.19
CA LEU A 185 -34.71 -2.54 -28.24
C LEU A 185 -34.36 -1.21 -28.91
N ARG A 186 -34.38 -1.12 -30.25
CA ARG A 186 -34.37 0.16 -30.96
C ARG A 186 -35.64 0.96 -30.74
N ASP A 187 -36.76 0.30 -30.44
CA ASP A 187 -38.01 0.94 -30.07
C ASP A 187 -38.00 1.35 -28.58
N ALA A 188 -38.41 2.58 -28.30
CA ALA A 188 -38.33 3.15 -26.95
C ALA A 188 -39.29 2.49 -25.96
N LYS A 189 -40.46 2.00 -26.41
CA LYS A 189 -41.44 1.33 -25.55
C LYS A 189 -40.93 -0.04 -25.13
N TRP A 190 -40.38 -0.80 -26.08
CA TRP A 190 -39.73 -2.09 -25.82
C TRP A 190 -38.54 -1.93 -24.87
N TYR A 191 -37.65 -0.98 -25.16
CA TYR A 191 -36.48 -0.73 -24.34
C TYR A 191 -36.84 -0.46 -22.87
N ARG A 192 -37.75 0.49 -22.60
CA ARG A 192 -38.16 0.82 -21.22
C ARG A 192 -38.77 -0.37 -20.51
N ALA A 193 -39.72 -1.05 -21.14
CA ALA A 193 -40.41 -2.19 -20.52
C ALA A 193 -39.45 -3.34 -20.16
N ILE A 194 -38.46 -3.62 -21.02
CA ILE A 194 -37.47 -4.67 -20.76
C ILE A 194 -36.46 -4.22 -19.69
N VAL A 195 -35.95 -2.99 -19.73
CA VAL A 195 -35.04 -2.46 -18.70
C VAL A 195 -35.72 -2.42 -17.33
N ASP A 196 -36.96 -1.95 -17.25
CA ASP A 196 -37.74 -1.91 -16.00
C ASP A 196 -37.97 -3.32 -15.44
N LEU A 197 -38.32 -4.28 -16.30
CA LEU A 197 -38.50 -5.68 -15.92
C LEU A 197 -37.20 -6.29 -15.39
N LEU A 198 -36.10 -6.16 -16.13
CA LEU A 198 -34.81 -6.73 -15.74
C LEU A 198 -34.27 -6.07 -14.47
N SER A 199 -34.42 -4.75 -14.33
CA SER A 199 -34.09 -4.00 -13.11
C SER A 199 -34.89 -4.47 -11.90
N SER A 200 -36.20 -4.70 -12.06
CA SER A 200 -37.06 -5.22 -10.98
C SER A 200 -36.61 -6.60 -10.47
N LYS A 201 -35.93 -7.37 -11.32
CA LYS A 201 -35.36 -8.69 -11.01
C LYS A 201 -33.87 -8.63 -10.65
N GLN A 202 -33.30 -7.43 -10.49
CA GLN A 202 -31.87 -7.21 -10.23
C GLN A 202 -30.95 -7.93 -11.24
N TYR A 203 -31.40 -8.06 -12.49
CA TYR A 203 -30.66 -8.73 -13.56
C TYR A 203 -30.11 -7.69 -14.55
N PHE A 204 -28.80 -7.71 -14.78
CA PHE A 204 -28.13 -6.82 -15.72
C PHE A 204 -27.70 -7.56 -16.99
N ASP A 205 -28.08 -7.04 -18.16
CA ASP A 205 -27.59 -7.50 -19.46
C ASP A 205 -26.90 -6.34 -20.20
N SER A 206 -25.60 -6.48 -20.46
CA SER A 206 -24.81 -5.43 -21.11
C SER A 206 -25.33 -5.05 -22.50
N SER A 207 -25.87 -6.00 -23.27
CA SER A 207 -26.37 -5.73 -24.62
C SER A 207 -27.69 -4.95 -24.59
N VAL A 208 -28.55 -5.20 -23.61
CA VAL A 208 -29.78 -4.43 -23.38
C VAL A 208 -29.42 -3.01 -22.95
N TRP A 209 -28.59 -2.87 -21.92
CA TRP A 209 -28.21 -1.55 -21.36
C TRP A 209 -27.37 -0.72 -22.33
N ARG A 210 -26.68 -1.31 -23.30
CA ARG A 210 -25.99 -0.58 -24.38
C ARG A 210 -26.96 0.28 -25.22
N TYR A 211 -28.23 -0.09 -25.33
CA TYR A 211 -29.23 0.73 -26.02
C TYR A 211 -29.57 2.04 -25.30
N SER A 212 -29.11 2.23 -24.05
CA SER A 212 -29.17 3.52 -23.36
C SER A 212 -28.56 4.66 -24.18
N LEU A 213 -27.48 4.39 -24.95
CA LEU A 213 -26.88 5.36 -25.87
C LEU A 213 -27.81 5.77 -27.02
N VAL A 214 -28.58 4.81 -27.56
CA VAL A 214 -29.53 5.06 -28.65
C VAL A 214 -30.67 5.94 -28.15
N HIS A 215 -31.18 5.63 -26.96
CA HIS A 215 -32.31 6.33 -26.34
C HIS A 215 -31.91 7.59 -25.55
N ARG A 216 -30.61 7.87 -25.43
CA ARG A 216 -30.06 8.98 -24.64
C ARG A 216 -30.56 8.99 -23.18
N ASN A 217 -30.74 7.80 -22.61
CA ASN A 217 -31.12 7.66 -21.20
C ASN A 217 -29.86 7.70 -20.33
N LEU A 218 -29.62 8.84 -19.68
CA LEU A 218 -28.43 9.03 -18.84
C LEU A 218 -28.38 8.10 -17.62
N LYS A 219 -29.53 7.79 -17.01
CA LYS A 219 -29.58 6.89 -15.85
C LYS A 219 -29.12 5.48 -16.25
N ASP A 220 -29.72 4.93 -17.29
CA ASP A 220 -29.37 3.58 -17.76
C ASP A 220 -27.95 3.55 -18.36
N LEU A 221 -27.50 4.66 -18.96
CA LEU A 221 -26.12 4.80 -19.44
C LEU A 221 -25.12 4.78 -18.28
N SER A 222 -25.43 5.43 -17.16
CA SER A 222 -24.63 5.35 -15.94
C SER A 222 -24.54 3.90 -15.48
N ASP A 223 -25.66 3.17 -15.39
CA ASP A 223 -25.67 1.75 -15.02
C ASP A 223 -24.84 0.91 -16.00
N PHE A 224 -25.04 1.10 -17.32
CA PHE A 224 -24.28 0.42 -18.36
C PHE A 224 -22.77 0.61 -18.17
N ILE A 225 -22.36 1.86 -17.93
CA ILE A 225 -20.97 2.21 -17.73
C ILE A 225 -20.46 1.57 -16.45
N THR A 226 -21.13 1.71 -15.30
CA THR A 226 -20.68 1.11 -14.03
C THR A 226 -20.35 -0.36 -14.18
N PHE A 227 -21.23 -1.15 -14.78
CA PHE A 227 -21.05 -2.60 -14.95
C PHE A 227 -20.09 -3.01 -16.09
N ASN A 228 -19.75 -2.10 -17.02
CA ASN A 228 -18.80 -2.35 -18.11
C ASN A 228 -17.56 -1.44 -18.02
N SER A 229 -17.35 -0.82 -16.86
CA SER A 229 -16.42 0.31 -16.70
C SER A 229 -14.98 -0.13 -16.74
N ALA A 230 -14.64 -1.40 -16.50
CA ALA A 230 -13.26 -1.86 -16.29
C ALA A 230 -12.25 -1.24 -17.29
N SER A 231 -12.55 -1.27 -18.59
CA SER A 231 -11.66 -0.70 -19.60
C SER A 231 -11.60 0.84 -19.63
N LEU A 232 -12.71 1.54 -19.40
CA LEU A 232 -12.80 3.01 -19.40
C LEU A 232 -12.27 3.59 -18.09
N ALA A 233 -12.69 3.01 -16.97
CA ALA A 233 -12.19 3.26 -15.64
C ALA A 233 -10.67 3.14 -15.62
N ASP A 234 -10.11 2.03 -16.11
CA ASP A 234 -8.67 1.78 -15.97
C ASP A 234 -7.77 2.63 -16.86
N ASN A 235 -8.27 3.17 -17.97
CA ASN A 235 -7.46 3.89 -18.96
C ASN A 235 -7.76 5.39 -19.07
N ILE A 236 -8.99 5.83 -18.75
CA ILE A 236 -9.45 7.19 -19.02
C ILE A 236 -9.81 7.93 -17.73
N TRP A 237 -10.50 7.26 -16.80
CA TRP A 237 -11.08 7.92 -15.63
C TRP A 237 -10.24 7.81 -14.35
N LYS A 238 -9.09 7.12 -14.36
CA LYS A 238 -8.19 7.09 -13.19
C LYS A 238 -7.54 8.44 -12.90
N PRO A 239 -7.49 8.88 -11.62
CA PRO A 239 -7.98 8.20 -10.42
C PRO A 239 -9.44 8.55 -10.06
N SER A 240 -10.04 9.55 -10.72
CA SER A 240 -11.44 9.92 -10.55
C SER A 240 -11.99 10.68 -11.76
N PHE A 241 -13.29 10.58 -11.99
CA PHE A 241 -14.03 11.34 -12.98
C PHE A 241 -15.39 11.76 -12.41
N PHE A 242 -15.72 13.04 -12.51
CA PHE A 242 -16.99 13.57 -12.02
C PHE A 242 -17.75 14.26 -13.14
N SER A 243 -19.05 13.98 -13.22
CA SER A 243 -19.97 14.64 -14.14
C SER A 243 -21.39 14.62 -13.56
N ASP A 244 -22.30 15.39 -14.15
CA ASP A 244 -23.69 15.48 -13.68
C ASP A 244 -24.46 14.15 -13.73
N TRP A 245 -23.99 13.19 -14.53
CA TRP A 245 -24.70 11.94 -14.83
C TRP A 245 -23.94 10.67 -14.46
N PHE A 246 -22.62 10.76 -14.26
CA PHE A 246 -21.79 9.63 -13.86
C PHE A 246 -20.57 10.10 -13.07
N ASN A 247 -20.31 9.42 -11.97
CA ASN A 247 -19.17 9.66 -11.11
C ASN A 247 -18.39 8.36 -10.94
N TYR A 248 -17.08 8.46 -11.04
CA TYR A 248 -16.14 7.37 -10.86
C TYR A 248 -15.07 7.79 -9.87
N ASP A 249 -14.81 6.94 -8.88
CA ASP A 249 -13.78 7.16 -7.90
C ASP A 249 -13.13 5.82 -7.50
N GLU A 250 -11.80 5.73 -7.60
CA GLU A 250 -11.06 4.52 -7.22
C GLU A 250 -11.24 4.11 -5.74
N TRP A 251 -11.65 5.04 -4.85
CA TRP A 251 -11.91 4.73 -3.45
C TRP A 251 -13.26 4.03 -3.24
N ASP A 252 -14.28 4.43 -3.99
CA ASP A 252 -15.61 3.80 -3.95
C ASP A 252 -15.55 2.35 -4.47
N ASP A 253 -14.66 2.11 -5.43
CA ASP A 253 -14.37 0.78 -5.99
C ASP A 253 -13.38 -0.07 -5.15
N HIS A 254 -12.91 0.44 -4.00
CA HIS A 254 -11.88 -0.17 -3.17
C HIS A 254 -10.57 -0.54 -3.90
N LYS A 255 -10.28 0.11 -5.05
CA LYS A 255 -9.05 -0.08 -5.82
C LYS A 255 -7.85 0.62 -5.20
N ASP A 256 -8.09 1.65 -4.39
CA ASP A 256 -7.09 2.32 -3.59
C ASP A 256 -7.64 2.61 -2.20
N THR A 257 -6.75 2.76 -1.22
CA THR A 257 -7.13 3.08 0.15
C THR A 257 -6.12 4.04 0.76
N TYR A 258 -6.58 4.79 1.75
CA TYR A 258 -5.71 5.65 2.54
C TYR A 258 -4.85 4.79 3.47
N LEU A 259 -3.53 4.96 3.40
CA LEU A 259 -2.60 4.29 4.29
C LEU A 259 -2.19 5.21 5.43
N GLU A 260 -2.32 4.68 6.64
CA GLU A 260 -1.77 5.31 7.83
C GLU A 260 -0.33 4.83 8.06
N TYR A 261 0.60 5.77 8.00
CA TYR A 261 2.00 5.62 8.36
C TYR A 261 2.22 6.05 9.81
N PHE A 262 2.78 5.15 10.62
CA PHE A 262 3.17 5.42 12.00
C PHE A 262 4.35 4.50 12.38
N PRO A 263 5.33 4.97 13.17
CA PRO A 263 5.51 6.33 13.68
C PRO A 263 5.96 7.32 12.58
N LEU A 264 5.78 8.62 12.83
CA LEU A 264 6.18 9.71 11.93
C LEU A 264 7.70 9.94 11.98
N ILE A 265 8.50 8.94 11.57
CA ILE A 265 9.98 9.04 11.61
C ILE A 265 10.53 9.21 10.21
N ASN A 266 11.09 10.38 9.95
CA ASN A 266 11.81 10.68 8.73
C ASN A 266 13.31 10.52 8.90
N ALA A 267 13.96 9.92 7.90
CA ALA A 267 15.42 9.80 7.90
C ALA A 267 16.12 11.16 7.72
N ARG A 268 15.44 12.17 7.13
CA ARG A 268 15.97 13.52 6.89
C ARG A 268 14.86 14.56 6.83
N SER A 269 15.00 15.62 7.63
CA SER A 269 14.13 16.80 7.60
C SER A 269 14.63 17.89 6.64
N HIS A 270 15.96 17.96 6.41
CA HIS A 270 16.59 18.97 5.55
C HIS A 270 16.89 18.43 4.13
N PRO A 271 16.74 19.26 3.08
CA PRO A 271 17.00 18.86 1.72
C PRO A 271 18.49 18.55 1.50
N LEU A 272 18.78 17.47 0.76
CA LEU A 272 20.12 17.19 0.24
C LEU A 272 20.16 17.61 -1.24
N GLY A 273 20.78 18.75 -1.52
CA GLY A 273 20.78 19.36 -2.86
C GLY A 273 19.56 20.26 -3.07
N THR A 274 19.18 20.46 -4.33
CA THR A 274 18.16 21.45 -4.73
C THR A 274 16.71 20.99 -4.54
N GLN A 275 16.48 19.68 -4.35
CA GLN A 275 15.14 19.11 -4.26
C GLN A 275 14.94 18.33 -2.96
N LYS A 276 13.74 18.47 -2.36
CA LYS A 276 13.30 17.59 -1.27
C LYS A 276 13.00 16.21 -1.84
N LYS A 277 13.49 15.15 -1.18
CA LYS A 277 13.26 13.76 -1.59
C LYS A 277 12.66 12.97 -0.44
N ILE A 278 11.55 12.28 -0.71
CA ILE A 278 10.97 11.30 0.21
C ILE A 278 11.74 9.99 0.00
N LEU A 279 12.42 9.52 1.04
CA LEU A 279 13.27 8.33 0.97
C LEU A 279 12.50 7.01 1.13
N ASN A 280 11.33 7.05 1.78
CA ASN A 280 10.46 5.89 1.88
C ASN A 280 9.64 5.75 0.58
N ASP A 281 9.97 4.73 -0.23
CA ASP A 281 9.32 4.50 -1.52
C ASP A 281 7.81 4.23 -1.39
N GLY A 282 7.37 3.61 -0.28
CA GLY A 282 5.96 3.37 0.00
C GLY A 282 5.19 4.67 0.20
N LEU A 283 5.71 5.54 1.06
CA LEU A 283 5.17 6.88 1.31
C LEU A 283 5.21 7.76 0.04
N LEU A 284 6.31 7.70 -0.71
CA LEU A 284 6.43 8.46 -1.96
C LEU A 284 5.33 8.06 -2.94
N ARG A 285 5.08 6.76 -3.11
CA ARG A 285 4.00 6.27 -3.99
C ARG A 285 2.62 6.73 -3.54
N THR A 286 2.28 6.61 -2.26
CA THR A 286 0.96 7.04 -1.76
C THR A 286 0.78 8.55 -1.82
N TYR A 287 1.81 9.32 -1.50
CA TYR A 287 1.79 10.77 -1.65
C TYR A 287 1.61 11.20 -3.11
N GLN A 288 2.31 10.56 -4.05
CA GLN A 288 2.13 10.82 -5.49
C GLN A 288 0.73 10.47 -5.98
N LYS A 289 0.15 9.34 -5.52
CA LYS A 289 -1.25 8.99 -5.83
C LYS A 289 -2.21 10.05 -5.30
N PHE A 290 -2.04 10.47 -4.05
CA PHE A 290 -2.82 11.54 -3.44
C PHE A 290 -2.73 12.85 -4.25
N LEU A 291 -1.52 13.29 -4.59
CA LEU A 291 -1.31 14.49 -5.40
C LEU A 291 -1.97 14.39 -6.77
N ARG A 292 -1.82 13.24 -7.44
CA ARG A 292 -2.47 12.98 -8.74
C ARG A 292 -3.99 13.06 -8.60
N ARG A 293 -4.56 12.48 -7.55
CA ARG A 293 -6.01 12.53 -7.28
C ARG A 293 -6.51 13.95 -7.06
N VAL A 294 -5.85 14.70 -6.20
CA VAL A 294 -6.16 16.11 -5.95
C VAL A 294 -6.11 16.92 -7.24
N ALA A 295 -5.10 16.70 -8.08
CA ALA A 295 -4.96 17.42 -9.35
C ALA A 295 -6.11 17.15 -10.35
N PHE A 296 -6.77 15.98 -10.27
CA PHE A 296 -7.96 15.68 -11.07
C PHE A 296 -9.24 16.30 -10.50
N GLN A 297 -9.30 16.49 -9.19
CA GLN A 297 -10.53 16.91 -8.49
C GLN A 297 -10.55 18.41 -8.19
N SER A 298 -9.40 19.08 -8.22
CA SER A 298 -9.27 20.46 -7.75
C SER A 298 -8.26 21.25 -8.58
N GLY A 299 -8.65 22.45 -9.01
CA GLY A 299 -7.77 23.36 -9.77
C GLY A 299 -6.87 24.23 -8.87
N ALA A 300 -7.25 24.43 -7.61
CA ALA A 300 -6.49 25.19 -6.63
C ALA A 300 -6.71 24.66 -5.20
N LEU A 301 -5.84 25.07 -4.28
CA LEU A 301 -5.93 24.68 -2.86
C LEU A 301 -7.27 25.05 -2.21
N LYS A 302 -7.85 26.19 -2.59
CA LYS A 302 -9.17 26.64 -2.10
C LYS A 302 -10.29 25.66 -2.47
N ASP A 303 -10.23 25.09 -3.67
CA ASP A 303 -11.26 24.21 -4.26
C ASP A 303 -11.12 22.76 -3.78
N MET A 304 -9.98 22.42 -3.16
CA MET A 304 -9.74 21.13 -2.53
C MET A 304 -10.76 20.85 -1.43
N SER A 305 -11.26 19.61 -1.37
CA SER A 305 -12.21 19.23 -0.32
C SER A 305 -11.57 19.35 1.07
N TRP A 306 -12.40 19.58 2.09
CA TRP A 306 -11.90 19.75 3.45
C TRP A 306 -11.17 18.50 3.97
N VAL A 307 -11.67 17.31 3.64
CA VAL A 307 -11.03 16.02 3.99
C VAL A 307 -9.68 15.86 3.30
N GLN A 308 -9.56 16.25 2.03
CA GLN A 308 -8.28 16.23 1.32
C GLN A 308 -7.27 17.22 1.89
N LYS A 309 -7.72 18.39 2.37
CA LYS A 309 -6.84 19.33 3.09
C LYS A 309 -6.30 18.72 4.37
N LEU A 310 -7.11 17.99 5.14
CA LEU A 310 -6.63 17.23 6.31
C LEU A 310 -5.60 16.16 5.92
N GLN A 311 -5.85 15.41 4.85
CA GLN A 311 -4.89 14.42 4.34
C GLN A 311 -3.58 15.09 3.88
N ALA A 312 -3.66 16.26 3.25
CA ALA A 312 -2.50 17.05 2.90
C ALA A 312 -1.71 17.51 4.14
N CYS A 313 -2.39 17.97 5.21
CA CYS A 313 -1.72 18.25 6.50
C CYS A 313 -0.95 17.02 7.00
N TYR A 314 -1.58 15.85 6.99
CA TYR A 314 -0.93 14.62 7.40
C TYR A 314 0.30 14.26 6.54
N TYR A 315 0.21 14.33 5.22
CA TYR A 315 1.35 14.07 4.33
C TYR A 315 2.47 15.11 4.48
N LEU A 316 2.14 16.35 4.82
CA LEU A 316 3.14 17.38 5.12
C LEU A 316 3.87 17.08 6.44
N LEU A 317 3.13 16.65 7.47
CA LEU A 317 3.72 16.22 8.75
C LEU A 317 4.62 14.99 8.57
N LEU A 318 4.20 14.02 7.75
CA LEU A 318 5.03 12.87 7.33
C LEU A 318 6.30 13.26 6.57
N GLN A 319 6.49 14.52 6.20
CA GLN A 319 7.69 15.02 5.50
C GLN A 319 8.46 16.05 6.33
N ASP A 320 8.15 16.18 7.63
CA ASP A 320 8.65 17.24 8.53
C ASP A 320 8.39 18.67 8.01
N ARG A 321 7.37 18.85 7.15
CA ARG A 321 6.96 20.16 6.61
C ARG A 321 5.94 20.83 7.54
N VAL A 322 6.29 20.91 8.82
CA VAL A 322 5.39 21.33 9.91
C VAL A 322 4.85 22.74 9.67
N THR A 323 5.70 23.70 9.29
CA THR A 323 5.27 25.09 9.02
C THR A 323 4.19 25.16 7.94
N GLU A 324 4.32 24.36 6.90
CA GLU A 324 3.35 24.31 5.80
C GLU A 324 2.05 23.62 6.25
N ALA A 325 2.15 22.58 7.08
CA ALA A 325 0.99 21.91 7.66
C ALA A 325 0.20 22.84 8.60
N VAL A 326 0.89 23.60 9.45
CA VAL A 326 0.28 24.60 10.35
C VAL A 326 -0.43 25.69 9.55
N LEU A 327 0.21 26.21 8.49
CA LEU A 327 -0.39 27.22 7.62
C LEU A 327 -1.65 26.68 6.95
N LEU A 328 -1.57 25.49 6.34
CA LEU A 328 -2.71 24.84 5.69
C LEU A 328 -3.87 24.65 6.68
N PHE A 329 -3.57 24.19 7.90
CA PHE A 329 -4.56 23.92 8.93
C PHE A 329 -5.25 25.22 9.40
N LYS A 330 -4.48 26.24 9.79
CA LYS A 330 -5.03 27.52 10.30
C LYS A 330 -5.81 28.29 9.22
N GLU A 331 -5.34 28.28 7.98
CA GLU A 331 -5.96 29.07 6.90
C GLU A 331 -7.18 28.41 6.27
N TYR A 332 -7.21 27.08 6.15
CA TYR A 332 -8.24 26.40 5.37
C TYR A 332 -9.03 25.30 6.10
N ILE A 333 -8.61 24.90 7.31
CA ILE A 333 -9.23 23.77 8.03
C ILE A 333 -9.92 24.25 9.32
N ASP A 334 -9.19 24.96 10.20
CA ASP A 334 -9.68 25.46 11.50
C ASP A 334 -10.58 26.71 11.36
N LYS A 335 -11.65 26.57 10.59
CA LYS A 335 -12.69 27.59 10.34
C LYS A 335 -14.04 27.08 10.83
N PRO A 336 -14.33 27.09 12.14
CA PRO A 336 -15.54 26.51 12.70
C PRO A 336 -16.83 27.16 12.18
N LYS A 337 -16.80 28.43 11.80
CA LYS A 337 -17.95 29.11 11.19
C LYS A 337 -18.31 28.57 9.80
N GLU A 338 -17.33 28.07 9.05
CA GLU A 338 -17.48 27.61 7.67
C GLU A 338 -17.65 26.09 7.59
N HIS A 339 -17.06 25.35 8.54
CA HIS A 339 -16.90 23.90 8.45
C HIS A 339 -17.45 23.12 9.65
N ALA A 340 -18.34 23.71 10.47
CA ALA A 340 -18.89 23.08 11.68
C ALA A 340 -19.39 21.64 11.48
N THR A 341 -20.15 21.39 10.40
CA THR A 341 -20.72 20.05 10.12
C THR A 341 -19.62 19.03 9.84
N LEU A 342 -18.66 19.36 8.98
CA LEU A 342 -17.54 18.48 8.62
C LEU A 342 -16.61 18.24 9.81
N MET A 343 -16.34 19.27 10.62
CA MET A 343 -15.58 19.12 11.87
C MET A 343 -16.25 18.16 12.85
N LYS A 344 -17.58 18.13 12.89
CA LYS A 344 -18.33 17.20 13.73
C LYS A 344 -18.30 15.77 13.18
N GLU A 345 -18.39 15.62 11.86
CA GLU A 345 -18.31 14.32 11.18
C GLU A 345 -16.93 13.67 11.34
N TYR A 346 -15.85 14.46 11.20
CA TYR A 346 -14.46 13.99 11.26
C TYR A 346 -13.76 14.41 12.57
N GLN A 347 -14.52 14.50 13.67
CA GLN A 347 -14.07 15.16 14.90
C GLN A 347 -12.78 14.58 15.49
N VAL A 348 -12.65 13.26 15.53
CA VAL A 348 -11.46 12.58 16.04
C VAL A 348 -10.20 12.98 15.27
N LEU A 349 -10.26 12.93 13.93
CA LEU A 349 -9.11 13.24 13.07
C LEU A 349 -8.73 14.71 13.19
N TYR A 350 -9.72 15.59 13.19
CA TYR A 350 -9.53 17.03 13.38
C TYR A 350 -8.90 17.35 14.74
N ASP A 351 -9.46 16.81 15.82
CA ASP A 351 -8.98 17.02 17.18
C ASP A 351 -7.55 16.47 17.34
N TYR A 352 -7.23 15.31 16.77
CA TYR A 352 -5.88 14.75 16.79
C TYR A 352 -4.87 15.65 16.07
N VAL A 353 -5.15 16.06 14.83
CA VAL A 353 -4.27 16.95 14.07
C VAL A 353 -4.12 18.29 14.79
N LYS A 354 -5.20 18.83 15.36
CA LYS A 354 -5.15 20.08 16.14
C LYS A 354 -4.27 19.95 17.38
N ALA A 355 -4.47 18.92 18.18
CA ALA A 355 -3.68 18.67 19.38
C ALA A 355 -2.20 18.45 19.06
N TYR A 356 -1.90 17.69 18.01
CA TYR A 356 -0.54 17.45 17.56
C TYR A 356 0.14 18.73 17.06
N LEU A 357 -0.54 19.53 16.23
CA LEU A 357 0.00 20.80 15.73
C LEU A 357 0.21 21.83 16.84
N SER A 358 -0.60 21.80 17.90
CA SER A 358 -0.42 22.66 19.07
C SER A 358 0.88 22.40 19.85
N LEU A 359 1.52 21.24 19.70
CA LEU A 359 2.83 20.92 20.30
C LEU A 359 4.00 21.62 19.62
N PHE A 360 3.81 22.15 18.41
CA PHE A 360 4.84 22.88 17.66
C PHE A 360 4.77 24.40 17.85
N ASP A 361 3.78 24.88 18.61
CA ASP A 361 3.66 26.28 18.97
C ASP A 361 4.28 26.46 20.37
N GLU A 362 5.18 27.42 20.54
CA GLU A 362 6.00 27.61 21.75
C GLU A 362 5.22 28.18 22.95
N GLY A 363 3.91 28.44 22.81
CA GLY A 363 3.08 29.03 23.87
C GLY A 363 2.49 28.02 24.86
N ASP A 364 2.56 28.30 26.17
CA ASP A 364 1.98 27.42 27.21
C ASP A 364 0.46 27.18 27.04
N ALA A 365 -0.25 28.14 26.44
CA ALA A 365 -1.68 28.05 26.16
C ALA A 365 -2.00 26.96 25.12
N THR A 366 -1.15 26.74 24.12
CA THR A 366 -1.36 25.70 23.09
C THR A 366 -1.06 24.31 23.64
N CYS A 367 -0.07 24.17 24.53
CA CYS A 367 0.18 22.94 25.29
C CYS A 367 -1.04 22.53 26.14
N SER A 368 -1.65 23.49 26.85
CA SER A 368 -2.86 23.23 27.63
C SER A 368 -4.04 22.81 26.76
N GLN A 369 -4.22 23.46 25.61
CA GLN A 369 -5.22 23.07 24.62
C GLN A 369 -4.99 21.65 24.08
N ALA A 370 -3.75 21.29 23.75
CA ALA A 370 -3.41 19.94 23.30
C ALA A 370 -3.79 18.89 24.34
N ARG A 371 -3.51 19.17 25.63
CA ARG A 371 -3.87 18.29 26.76
C ARG A 371 -5.38 18.12 26.88
N ASP A 372 -6.15 19.21 26.82
CA ASP A 372 -7.60 19.17 26.99
C ASP A 372 -8.28 18.41 25.85
N ILE A 373 -7.81 18.61 24.61
CA ILE A 373 -8.28 17.87 23.44
C ILE A 373 -7.95 16.38 23.59
N ALA A 374 -6.73 16.04 24.00
CA ALA A 374 -6.32 14.64 24.11
C ALA A 374 -7.03 13.89 25.24
N ARG A 375 -7.27 14.54 26.39
CA ARG A 375 -8.02 13.95 27.52
C ARG A 375 -9.43 13.51 27.15
N LYS A 376 -10.07 14.25 26.24
CA LYS A 376 -11.41 13.91 25.74
C LYS A 376 -11.46 12.52 25.08
N TRP A 377 -10.40 12.13 24.38
CA TRP A 377 -10.38 10.94 23.53
C TRP A 377 -9.61 9.75 24.12
N LYS A 378 -8.77 9.99 25.14
CA LYS A 378 -7.94 8.94 25.76
C LYS A 378 -8.77 7.77 26.29
N ASP A 379 -9.86 8.05 27.00
CA ASP A 379 -10.68 7.03 27.68
C ASP A 379 -12.01 6.76 26.96
N ASP A 380 -12.14 7.20 25.70
CA ASP A 380 -13.37 7.05 24.92
C ASP A 380 -13.48 5.64 24.32
N SER A 381 -14.41 4.84 24.85
CA SER A 381 -14.63 3.45 24.44
C SER A 381 -15.14 3.26 23.00
N THR A 382 -15.54 4.33 22.31
CA THR A 382 -15.90 4.28 20.89
C THR A 382 -14.68 4.21 19.96
N LEU A 383 -13.51 4.60 20.46
CA LEU A 383 -12.25 4.56 19.72
C LEU A 383 -11.52 3.23 19.93
N PRO A 384 -10.95 2.64 18.87
CA PRO A 384 -10.02 1.52 19.01
C PRO A 384 -8.83 1.88 19.92
N LEU A 385 -8.34 0.91 20.69
CA LEU A 385 -7.28 1.11 21.67
C LEU A 385 -6.02 1.76 21.08
N ASN A 386 -5.62 1.38 19.85
CA ASN A 386 -4.48 1.99 19.18
C ASN A 386 -4.66 3.50 18.91
N LYS A 387 -5.88 3.98 18.72
CA LYS A 387 -6.20 5.40 18.51
C LYS A 387 -6.26 6.18 19.81
N GLN A 388 -6.85 5.59 20.86
CA GLN A 388 -6.80 6.16 22.21
C GLN A 388 -5.35 6.43 22.65
N LYS A 389 -4.45 5.47 22.37
CA LYS A 389 -3.04 5.59 22.72
C LYS A 389 -2.31 6.72 22.00
N LEU A 390 -2.71 7.11 20.78
CA LEU A 390 -2.14 8.29 20.11
C LEU A 390 -2.42 9.59 20.88
N PHE A 391 -3.59 9.70 21.51
CA PHE A 391 -3.91 10.84 22.37
C PHE A 391 -3.19 10.75 23.73
N ASP A 392 -3.03 9.55 24.27
CA ASP A 392 -2.23 9.32 25.48
C ASP A 392 -0.76 9.75 25.28
N ASP A 393 -0.20 9.50 24.10
CA ASP A 393 1.15 9.95 23.71
C ASP A 393 1.27 11.49 23.70
N ILE A 394 0.23 12.21 23.23
CA ILE A 394 0.19 13.68 23.30
C ILE A 394 0.17 14.16 24.76
N ILE A 395 -0.64 13.54 25.62
CA ILE A 395 -0.70 13.90 27.05
C ILE A 395 0.65 13.68 27.71
N TYR A 396 1.32 12.57 27.37
CA TYR A 396 2.64 12.25 27.87
C TYR A 396 3.67 13.33 27.50
N GLN A 397 3.75 13.70 26.22
CA GLN A 397 4.64 14.77 25.75
C GLN A 397 4.35 16.12 26.41
N VAL A 398 3.07 16.49 26.54
CA VAL A 398 2.71 17.74 27.22
C VAL A 398 3.11 17.71 28.70
N ASN A 399 2.93 16.59 29.40
CA ASN A 399 3.31 16.48 30.81
C ASN A 399 4.84 16.59 31.00
N GLU A 400 5.64 16.05 30.07
CA GLU A 400 7.09 16.24 30.06
C GLU A 400 7.47 17.72 29.89
N LEU A 401 6.73 18.47 29.05
CA LEU A 401 6.97 19.90 28.82
C LEU A 401 6.59 20.77 30.02
N THR A 402 5.49 20.48 30.71
CA THR A 402 4.88 21.45 31.67
C THR A 402 5.36 21.37 33.12
N PHE A 403 6.44 20.64 33.43
CA PHE A 403 7.05 20.56 34.77
C PHE A 403 6.03 20.41 35.92
N ASP A 404 4.99 19.57 35.74
CA ASP A 404 3.93 19.45 36.73
C ASP A 404 4.24 18.27 37.68
N ASN A 405 4.99 18.57 38.75
CA ASN A 405 5.47 17.62 39.78
C ASN A 405 4.36 16.76 40.43
N ASN A 406 3.09 17.08 40.26
CA ASN A 406 2.00 16.49 41.04
C ASN A 406 1.37 15.21 40.46
N ASN A 407 1.67 14.80 39.23
CA ASN A 407 0.95 13.70 38.56
C ASN A 407 1.75 12.41 38.29
N ASN A 408 3.06 12.39 38.53
CA ASN A 408 3.85 11.16 38.29
C ASN A 408 3.63 10.08 39.36
N ASN A 409 3.19 10.44 40.57
CA ASN A 409 2.98 9.49 41.69
C ASN A 409 1.76 8.57 41.54
N LYS A 410 0.85 8.80 40.57
CA LYS A 410 -0.27 7.87 40.31
C LYS A 410 0.11 6.67 39.44
N ARG A 411 1.30 6.69 38.81
CA ARG A 411 1.71 5.67 37.83
C ARG A 411 2.26 4.38 38.45
N ASP A 412 2.80 4.42 39.66
CA ASP A 412 3.38 3.21 40.29
C ASP A 412 2.32 2.26 40.85
N GLU A 413 1.11 2.74 41.10
CA GLU A 413 -0.02 1.91 41.56
C GLU A 413 -0.79 1.29 40.38
N GLU A 414 -0.98 2.01 39.27
CA GLU A 414 -1.69 1.46 38.08
C GLU A 414 -0.81 0.51 37.24
N LYS A 415 0.52 0.67 37.23
CA LYS A 415 1.43 -0.26 36.51
C LYS A 415 1.38 -1.69 37.03
N LYS A 416 1.13 -1.89 38.33
CA LYS A 416 1.12 -3.24 38.95
C LYS A 416 -0.12 -4.06 38.59
N GLU A 417 -1.22 -3.45 38.16
CA GLU A 417 -2.42 -4.18 37.75
C GLU A 417 -2.43 -4.52 36.25
N VAL A 418 -1.77 -3.71 35.40
CA VAL A 418 -1.71 -3.94 33.95
C VAL A 418 -0.65 -4.98 33.56
N GLU A 419 0.46 -5.12 34.30
CA GLU A 419 1.52 -6.09 33.98
C GLU A 419 1.11 -7.57 34.10
N LYS A 420 -0.07 -7.87 34.66
CA LYS A 420 -0.63 -9.25 34.70
C LYS A 420 -1.60 -9.56 33.57
N MET A 421 -1.93 -8.61 32.70
CA MET A 421 -2.75 -8.85 31.53
C MET A 421 -1.98 -8.40 30.29
N ASP A 422 -1.75 -9.36 29.40
CA ASP A 422 -1.42 -9.21 27.98
C ASP A 422 0.01 -9.57 27.55
N GLU A 423 0.28 -10.87 27.52
CA GLU A 423 1.08 -11.49 26.44
C GLU A 423 0.40 -11.36 25.04
N VAL A 424 -0.73 -10.63 24.94
CA VAL A 424 -1.56 -10.42 23.74
C VAL A 424 -1.35 -9.03 23.09
N ASN A 425 -0.64 -8.09 23.74
CA ASN A 425 -0.57 -6.67 23.34
C ASN A 425 0.53 -6.29 22.33
N GLU A 426 1.24 -7.24 21.71
CA GLU A 426 2.22 -6.94 20.64
C GLU A 426 1.58 -6.30 19.38
N ALA A 427 0.26 -6.28 19.26
CA ALA A 427 -0.46 -5.79 18.09
C ALA A 427 -0.78 -4.27 18.08
N VAL A 428 -0.43 -3.51 19.12
CA VAL A 428 -0.73 -2.06 19.18
C VAL A 428 0.38 -1.24 18.51
N LEU A 429 0.05 -0.53 17.43
CA LEU A 429 0.95 0.41 16.76
C LEU A 429 1.60 1.39 17.74
N GLY A 430 2.95 1.45 17.73
CA GLY A 430 3.74 2.35 18.57
C GLY A 430 4.19 1.82 19.91
N GLU A 431 3.73 0.64 20.35
CA GLU A 431 4.01 0.13 21.70
C GLU A 431 5.51 -0.11 21.95
N ARG A 432 6.23 -0.59 20.94
CA ARG A 432 7.70 -0.70 21.00
C ARG A 432 8.37 0.64 21.33
N ASN A 433 7.93 1.74 20.70
CA ASN A 433 8.53 3.05 20.94
C ASN A 433 8.26 3.51 22.37
N ARG A 434 7.03 3.34 22.88
CA ARG A 434 6.70 3.67 24.27
C ARG A 434 7.54 2.90 25.28
N ARG A 435 7.77 1.60 25.02
CA ARG A 435 8.65 0.78 25.85
C ARG A 435 10.09 1.26 25.80
N MET A 436 10.60 1.58 24.61
CA MET A 436 11.94 2.13 24.43
C MET A 436 12.10 3.48 25.14
N ASP A 437 11.11 4.38 25.07
CA ASP A 437 11.13 5.68 25.74
C ASP A 437 11.10 5.52 27.26
N ALA A 438 10.26 4.61 27.78
CA ALA A 438 10.21 4.29 29.20
C ALA A 438 11.54 3.69 29.71
N GLU A 439 12.15 2.80 28.93
CA GLU A 439 13.47 2.24 29.23
C GLU A 439 14.56 3.30 29.17
N ALA A 440 14.51 4.22 28.19
CA ALA A 440 15.46 5.32 28.06
C ALA A 440 15.38 6.30 29.24
N ASN A 441 14.18 6.67 29.68
CA ASN A 441 13.97 7.54 30.85
C ASN A 441 14.37 6.87 32.18
N ALA A 442 14.45 5.55 32.20
CA ALA A 442 14.96 4.77 33.33
C ALA A 442 16.48 4.51 33.26
N GLN A 443 17.18 4.99 32.22
CA GLN A 443 18.63 4.87 32.16
C GLN A 443 19.32 5.98 32.95
N PRO A 444 20.26 5.64 33.86
CA PRO A 444 21.09 6.63 34.52
C PRO A 444 21.96 7.39 33.53
N SER A 445 22.12 8.69 33.72
CA SER A 445 22.99 9.52 32.89
C SER A 445 23.81 10.52 33.72
N ILE A 446 25.00 10.85 33.21
CA ILE A 446 25.90 11.82 33.82
C ILE A 446 26.73 12.53 32.76
N ALA A 447 26.84 13.84 32.91
CA ALA A 447 27.87 14.66 32.31
C ALA A 447 28.60 15.42 33.42
N PHE A 448 29.90 15.64 33.24
CA PHE A 448 30.66 16.48 34.16
C PHE A 448 31.60 17.40 33.40
N GLU A 449 31.83 18.58 33.96
CA GLU A 449 32.76 19.58 33.45
C GLU A 449 33.52 20.21 34.62
N ILE A 450 34.68 20.80 34.34
CA ILE A 450 35.50 21.48 35.35
C ILE A 450 35.56 22.97 35.02
N GLU A 451 34.83 23.77 35.78
CA GLU A 451 34.73 25.22 35.61
C GLU A 451 35.23 25.95 36.85
N ASN A 452 36.13 26.93 36.69
CA ASN A 452 36.57 27.81 37.79
C ASN A 452 36.97 27.07 39.08
N ARG A 453 37.73 25.97 38.97
CA ARG A 453 38.13 25.08 40.09
C ARG A 453 36.92 24.45 40.81
N ARG A 454 35.82 24.23 40.10
CA ARG A 454 34.65 23.48 40.56
C ARG A 454 34.37 22.36 39.58
N LEU A 455 34.01 21.21 40.11
CA LEU A 455 33.43 20.10 39.36
C LEU A 455 31.93 20.36 39.26
N VAL A 456 31.42 20.47 38.04
CA VAL A 456 30.00 20.65 37.75
C VAL A 456 29.47 19.34 37.19
N PHE A 457 28.55 18.70 37.90
CA PHE A 457 27.93 17.44 37.51
C PHE A 457 26.48 17.67 37.12
N ASN A 458 26.08 17.18 35.96
CA ASN A 458 24.70 17.07 35.51
C ASN A 458 24.32 15.59 35.56
N VAL A 459 23.48 15.20 36.51
CA VAL A 459 23.21 13.79 36.83
C VAL A 459 21.72 13.48 36.80
N MET A 460 21.39 12.25 36.42
CA MET A 460 20.05 11.68 36.49
C MET A 460 20.17 10.23 36.96
N GLN A 461 19.45 9.87 38.02
CA GLN A 461 19.47 8.53 38.63
C GLN A 461 20.89 8.03 39.00
N ILE A 462 21.78 8.95 39.39
CA ILE A 462 23.10 8.66 39.94
C ILE A 462 23.19 9.22 41.35
N GLU A 463 23.55 8.38 42.31
CA GLU A 463 23.64 8.77 43.72
C GLU A 463 25.08 9.06 44.15
N LYS A 464 26.05 8.34 43.57
CA LYS A 464 27.43 8.40 44.01
C LYS A 464 28.43 8.22 42.88
N VAL A 465 29.43 9.10 42.85
CA VAL A 465 30.60 9.00 41.98
C VAL A 465 31.89 9.15 42.80
N ALA A 466 32.97 8.57 42.30
CA ALA A 466 34.33 8.81 42.77
C ALA A 466 35.09 9.57 41.68
N VAL A 467 35.71 10.68 42.04
CA VAL A 467 36.53 11.49 41.16
C VAL A 467 37.99 11.23 41.48
N ASN A 468 38.71 10.61 40.56
CA ASN A 468 40.12 10.29 40.65
C ASN A 468 40.95 11.39 39.98
N PHE A 469 41.99 11.84 40.67
CA PHE A 469 42.89 12.88 40.19
C PHE A 469 44.29 12.33 39.98
N TYR A 470 44.79 12.45 38.76
CA TYR A 470 46.14 12.03 38.37
C TYR A 470 46.96 13.26 38.00
N LYS A 471 48.04 13.54 38.73
CA LYS A 471 48.97 14.62 38.41
C LYS A 471 49.69 14.25 37.11
N MET A 472 49.59 15.13 36.13
CA MET A 472 50.23 14.92 34.84
C MET A 472 51.64 15.50 34.87
N ASP A 473 52.63 14.68 34.51
CA ASP A 473 53.93 15.20 34.08
C ASP A 473 53.80 15.76 32.65
N ILE A 474 53.45 17.05 32.59
CA ILE A 474 53.26 17.73 31.30
C ILE A 474 54.54 17.72 30.47
N GLU A 475 55.73 17.75 31.06
CA GLU A 475 56.96 17.76 30.25
C GLU A 475 57.11 16.43 29.51
N LEU A 476 56.85 15.32 30.20
CA LEU A 476 56.88 14.00 29.59
C LEU A 476 55.81 13.87 28.50
N LEU A 477 54.55 14.23 28.79
CA LEU A 477 53.45 14.18 27.82
C LEU A 477 53.74 15.05 26.58
N PHE A 478 54.23 16.27 26.80
CA PHE A 478 54.60 17.19 25.73
C PHE A 478 55.77 16.66 24.90
N SER A 479 56.71 15.93 25.50
CA SER A 479 57.83 15.34 24.77
C SER A 479 57.41 14.13 23.93
N MET A 480 56.41 13.36 24.38
CA MET A 480 55.87 12.24 23.62
C MET A 480 54.97 12.71 22.47
N SER A 481 54.17 13.75 22.70
CA SER A 481 53.19 14.25 21.72
C SER A 481 53.09 15.79 21.76
N PRO A 482 54.03 16.54 21.17
CA PRO A 482 54.11 18.01 21.31
C PRO A 482 52.95 18.78 20.68
N PHE A 483 52.31 18.24 19.64
CA PHE A 483 51.22 18.87 18.89
C PHE A 483 49.85 18.24 19.18
N LEU A 484 49.71 17.56 20.32
CA LEU A 484 48.44 16.98 20.74
C LEU A 484 47.45 18.11 21.05
N GLU A 485 46.32 18.16 20.33
CA GLU A 485 45.28 19.17 20.56
C GLU A 485 44.73 19.04 21.98
N LYS A 486 44.50 20.18 22.66
CA LYS A 486 44.01 20.25 24.05
C LYS A 486 42.74 19.38 24.27
N ASP A 487 41.94 19.18 23.23
CA ASP A 487 40.68 18.41 23.28
C ASP A 487 40.83 16.92 22.93
N ARG A 488 41.98 16.48 22.40
CA ARG A 488 42.23 15.07 21.99
C ARG A 488 43.05 14.25 22.99
N ILE A 489 43.40 14.86 24.13
CA ILE A 489 44.11 14.17 25.21
C ILE A 489 43.21 13.10 25.87
N GLY A 490 41.88 13.26 25.80
CA GLY A 490 40.91 12.29 26.28
C GLY A 490 40.94 10.92 25.58
N ASP A 491 41.50 10.83 24.36
CA ASP A 491 41.60 9.56 23.62
C ASP A 491 42.79 8.70 24.08
N SER A 492 43.67 9.23 24.94
CA SER A 492 44.81 8.52 25.51
C SER A 492 44.47 7.75 26.81
N VAL A 493 43.28 7.13 26.84
CA VAL A 493 42.69 6.39 27.98
C VAL A 493 43.66 5.37 28.58
N ASN A 494 44.53 4.77 27.77
CA ASN A 494 45.42 3.67 28.20
C ASN A 494 46.63 4.09 29.06
N VAL A 495 47.00 5.37 29.13
CA VAL A 495 48.20 5.78 29.90
C VAL A 495 47.91 5.83 31.41
N PHE A 496 46.67 6.13 31.80
CA PHE A 496 46.30 6.34 33.20
C PHE A 496 45.74 5.09 33.90
N SER A 497 45.37 4.03 33.17
CA SER A 497 44.86 2.78 33.76
C SER A 497 45.89 1.99 34.57
N PHE A 498 47.19 2.29 34.42
CA PHE A 498 48.29 1.59 35.10
C PHE A 498 48.90 2.36 36.28
N ILE A 499 48.38 3.54 36.62
CA ILE A 499 48.89 4.37 37.71
C ILE A 499 47.83 4.59 38.78
N GLN A 500 48.26 4.75 40.04
CA GLN A 500 47.35 5.04 41.15
C GLN A 500 47.00 6.54 41.17
N PRO A 501 45.73 6.92 41.45
CA PRO A 501 45.37 8.33 41.60
C PRO A 501 46.10 8.97 42.78
N ASN A 502 46.47 10.24 42.62
CA ASN A 502 47.11 11.02 43.67
C ASN A 502 46.14 11.41 44.78
N GLU A 503 44.89 11.69 44.41
CA GLU A 503 43.80 12.00 45.33
C GLU A 503 42.49 11.48 44.71
N THR A 504 41.56 11.04 45.55
CA THR A 504 40.23 10.60 45.13
C THR A 504 39.20 11.27 46.02
N ILE A 505 38.14 11.82 45.42
CA ILE A 505 37.02 12.44 46.13
C ILE A 505 35.76 11.64 45.84
N ASP A 506 35.06 11.21 46.89
CA ASP A 506 33.71 10.69 46.76
C ASP A 506 32.70 11.85 46.76
N VAL A 507 31.88 11.92 45.72
CA VAL A 507 30.78 12.87 45.61
C VAL A 507 29.46 12.10 45.73
N ASN A 508 28.69 12.46 46.75
CA ASN A 508 27.33 11.95 46.93
C ASN A 508 26.34 13.02 46.44
N PHE A 509 25.50 12.67 45.48
CA PHE A 509 24.38 13.48 45.06
C PHE A 509 23.22 13.13 45.99
N THR A 510 22.84 14.06 46.86
CA THR A 510 21.67 13.85 47.72
C THR A 510 20.44 13.71 46.83
N SER A 511 19.86 12.51 46.80
CA SER A 511 18.54 12.30 46.24
C SER A 511 17.57 13.09 47.12
N ASN A 512 17.05 14.21 46.64
CA ASN A 512 15.71 14.59 47.10
C ASN A 512 14.83 13.39 46.74
N ASN A 513 14.10 12.86 47.72
CA ASN A 513 13.40 11.56 47.68
C ASN A 513 12.31 11.42 46.60
N ASP A 514 12.22 12.34 45.65
CA ASP A 514 11.42 12.17 44.46
C ASP A 514 12.35 11.61 43.39
N ALA A 515 11.98 10.45 42.84
CA ALA A 515 12.60 9.84 41.68
C ALA A 515 12.47 10.80 40.49
N SER A 516 13.27 11.86 40.47
CA SER A 516 13.17 12.89 39.45
C SER A 516 13.72 12.28 38.17
N THR A 517 12.84 12.11 37.19
CA THR A 517 13.16 11.82 35.78
C THR A 517 13.96 12.95 35.11
N PHE A 518 14.58 13.82 35.89
CA PHE A 518 15.16 15.08 35.47
C PHE A 518 16.63 15.15 35.87
N ILE A 519 17.37 15.95 35.12
CA ILE A 519 18.79 16.22 35.37
C ILE A 519 18.92 17.21 36.52
N THR A 520 19.71 16.88 37.53
CA THR A 520 20.10 17.80 38.61
C THR A 520 21.54 18.25 38.44
N THR A 521 21.80 19.53 38.71
CA THR A 521 23.15 20.09 38.66
C THR A 521 23.74 20.16 40.08
N HIS A 522 24.91 19.56 40.27
CA HIS A 522 25.66 19.58 41.53
C HIS A 522 27.04 20.20 41.31
N GLN A 523 27.46 21.06 42.24
CA GLN A 523 28.77 21.71 42.20
C GLN A 523 29.60 21.29 43.41
N VAL A 524 30.85 20.86 43.15
CA VAL A 524 31.81 20.48 44.19
C VAL A 524 33.09 21.28 44.01
N GLU A 525 33.59 21.91 45.06
CA GLU A 525 34.85 22.65 45.01
C GLU A 525 36.05 21.70 44.91
N LEU A 526 37.02 22.05 44.06
CA LEU A 526 38.26 21.28 43.94
C LEU A 526 39.15 21.49 45.19
N PRO A 527 39.65 20.42 45.83
CA PRO A 527 40.55 20.50 46.97
C PRO A 527 41.75 21.41 46.73
N LYS A 528 42.13 22.20 47.75
CA LYS A 528 43.26 23.13 47.69
C LYS A 528 44.61 22.44 47.44
N SER A 529 44.73 21.16 47.81
CA SER A 529 45.91 20.31 47.54
C SER A 529 46.18 20.11 46.04
N LEU A 530 45.14 20.29 45.21
CA LEU A 530 45.14 20.04 43.78
C LEU A 530 45.26 21.33 42.95
N TRP A 531 45.30 22.49 43.61
CA TRP A 531 45.45 23.79 42.94
C TRP A 531 46.85 23.97 42.34
N HIS A 532 46.92 24.78 41.29
CA HIS A 532 48.15 25.16 40.58
C HIS A 532 48.92 23.97 39.97
N GLY A 533 48.22 22.86 39.76
CA GLY A 533 48.74 21.65 39.12
C GLY A 533 47.97 21.33 37.85
N ASN A 534 48.62 20.55 36.98
CA ASN A 534 47.97 19.98 35.81
C ASN A 534 47.58 18.55 36.10
N MET A 535 46.35 18.23 35.78
CA MET A 535 45.69 17.03 36.28
C MET A 535 44.91 16.35 35.17
N TYR A 536 44.80 15.05 35.26
CA TYR A 536 43.81 14.28 34.55
C TYR A 536 42.74 13.85 35.56
N CYS A 537 41.50 14.22 35.30
CA CYS A 537 40.38 13.90 36.17
C CYS A 537 39.57 12.78 35.54
N GLU A 538 39.29 11.72 36.29
CA GLU A 538 38.44 10.60 35.90
C GLU A 538 37.28 10.48 36.88
N VAL A 539 36.07 10.30 36.36
CA VAL A 539 34.87 10.09 37.15
C VAL A 539 34.42 8.63 37.00
N VAL A 540 34.34 7.93 38.12
CA VAL A 540 33.86 6.55 38.20
C VAL A 540 32.53 6.53 38.94
N VAL A 541 31.47 6.12 38.26
CA VAL A 541 30.16 5.93 38.89
C VAL A 541 30.22 4.75 39.86
N LYS A 542 29.81 4.97 41.11
CA LYS A 542 29.78 3.96 42.18
C LYS A 542 28.36 3.46 42.46
N SER A 543 27.36 4.33 42.29
CA SER A 543 25.94 3.98 42.38
C SER A 543 25.18 4.64 41.22
N PRO A 544 24.53 3.87 40.33
CA PRO A 544 24.38 2.40 40.37
C PRO A 544 25.66 1.66 39.96
N SER A 545 25.91 0.49 40.54
CA SER A 545 27.14 -0.29 40.32
C SER A 545 27.28 -0.89 38.91
N LYS A 546 26.17 -0.98 38.16
CA LYS A 546 26.12 -1.49 36.79
C LYS A 546 26.14 -0.39 35.73
N PHE A 547 26.46 0.85 36.09
CA PHE A 547 26.57 1.94 35.13
C PHE A 547 27.67 1.63 34.11
N MET A 548 27.30 1.65 32.82
CA MET A 548 28.23 1.52 31.71
C MET A 548 28.00 2.67 30.73
N SER A 549 29.08 3.38 30.37
CA SER A 549 29.07 4.43 29.36
C SER A 549 30.08 4.07 28.27
N THR A 550 29.70 4.28 27.02
CA THR A 550 30.62 4.18 25.87
C THR A 550 31.60 5.35 25.83
N ARG A 551 31.26 6.47 26.47
CA ARG A 551 32.12 7.65 26.61
C ARG A 551 32.85 7.58 27.94
N SER A 552 34.17 7.67 27.91
CA SER A 552 34.98 7.82 29.12
C SER A 552 34.64 9.14 29.80
N LEU A 553 34.31 9.09 31.09
CA LEU A 553 34.05 10.29 31.90
C LEU A 553 35.38 10.81 32.44
N CYS A 554 36.19 11.40 31.57
CA CYS A 554 37.49 11.93 31.92
C CYS A 554 37.80 13.23 31.18
N GLN A 555 38.53 14.14 31.84
CA GLN A 555 38.90 15.44 31.28
C GLN A 555 40.24 15.91 31.86
N PRO A 556 41.15 16.46 31.04
CA PRO A 556 42.32 17.16 31.57
C PRO A 556 41.91 18.50 32.20
N PHE A 557 42.53 18.83 33.34
CA PHE A 557 42.37 20.10 34.04
C PHE A 557 43.72 20.78 34.20
N TYR A 558 43.87 21.94 33.58
CA TYR A 558 45.10 22.74 33.61
C TYR A 558 44.92 23.96 34.52
N ASP A 559 45.27 23.82 35.79
CA ASP A 559 45.30 24.96 36.71
C ASP A 559 46.72 25.52 36.79
N ASN A 560 46.94 26.67 36.16
CA ASN A 560 48.22 27.35 36.19
C ASN A 560 48.04 28.86 36.43
N ARG A 561 49.08 29.45 37.00
CA ARG A 561 49.20 30.89 37.25
C ARG A 561 50.12 31.57 36.24
N LEU A 562 50.37 30.91 35.10
CA LEU A 562 51.18 31.45 34.02
C LEU A 562 50.31 32.34 33.11
N LEU A 563 50.83 33.51 32.80
CA LEU A 563 50.36 34.34 31.69
C LEU A 563 51.49 34.40 30.67
N VAL A 564 51.34 33.66 29.57
CA VAL A 564 52.33 33.61 28.49
C VAL A 564 51.86 34.50 27.35
N GLN A 565 52.67 35.49 26.98
CA GLN A 565 52.43 36.36 25.84
C GLN A 565 53.38 35.96 24.72
N ILE A 566 52.84 35.45 23.62
CA ILE A 566 53.63 35.07 22.45
C ILE A 566 53.62 36.23 21.45
N LYS A 567 54.81 36.63 21.02
CA LYS A 567 55.04 37.62 19.96
C LYS A 567 55.44 36.86 18.70
N GLU A 568 54.45 36.32 18.00
CA GLU A 568 54.64 35.39 16.88
C GLU A 568 55.62 35.93 15.83
N ASN A 569 55.41 37.16 15.33
CA ASN A 569 56.26 37.79 14.31
C ASN A 569 57.73 37.97 14.71
N PHE A 570 58.04 37.87 16.01
CA PHE A 570 59.41 38.08 16.52
C PHE A 570 60.02 36.80 17.11
N GLY A 571 59.30 35.68 17.11
CA GLY A 571 59.80 34.42 17.65
C GLY A 571 60.09 34.45 19.15
N GLN A 572 59.42 35.32 19.91
CA GLN A 572 59.67 35.51 21.34
C GLN A 572 58.43 35.30 22.18
N LEU A 573 58.60 34.74 23.36
CA LEU A 573 57.57 34.67 24.39
C LEU A 573 57.97 35.48 25.62
N LYS A 574 56.97 35.92 26.38
CA LYS A 574 57.14 36.54 27.70
C LYS A 574 56.23 35.87 28.71
N THR A 575 56.79 35.44 29.83
CA THR A 575 56.07 34.82 30.94
C THR A 575 55.87 35.82 32.08
N LEU A 576 54.63 35.93 32.54
CA LEU A 576 54.21 36.77 33.65
C LEU A 576 53.42 35.91 34.66
N ASP A 577 53.45 36.32 35.91
CA ASP A 577 52.56 35.78 36.93
C ASP A 577 51.14 36.34 36.74
N LYS A 578 50.13 35.48 36.66
CA LYS A 578 48.74 35.86 36.36
C LYS A 578 48.13 36.77 37.44
N GLU A 579 48.54 36.62 38.70
CA GLU A 579 48.03 37.40 39.83
C GLU A 579 48.81 38.71 39.98
N THR A 580 50.14 38.62 40.10
CA THR A 580 50.98 39.80 40.41
C THR A 580 51.36 40.62 39.18
N LYS A 581 51.14 40.08 37.97
CA LYS A 581 51.56 40.64 36.67
C LYS A 581 53.07 40.89 36.53
N LYS A 582 53.88 40.36 37.44
CA LYS A 582 55.35 40.49 37.42
C LYS A 582 55.98 39.44 36.48
N PRO A 583 57.12 39.75 35.84
CA PRO A 583 57.82 38.78 35.01
C PRO A 583 58.32 37.56 35.80
N LEU A 584 58.17 36.38 35.19
CA LEU A 584 58.63 35.12 35.77
C LEU A 584 59.98 34.71 35.16
N ARG A 585 61.04 34.80 35.97
CA ARG A 585 62.38 34.36 35.61
C ARG A 585 62.54 32.85 35.80
N LYS A 586 63.44 32.23 35.03
CA LYS A 586 63.77 30.80 35.14
C LYS A 586 62.57 29.87 34.90
N CYS A 587 61.56 30.29 34.13
CA CYS A 587 60.58 29.35 33.61
C CYS A 587 61.29 28.49 32.57
N TYR A 588 61.18 27.17 32.70
CA TYR A 588 61.67 26.24 31.70
C TYR A 588 60.79 26.34 30.45
N VAL A 589 61.40 26.42 29.29
CA VAL A 589 60.73 26.46 27.99
C VAL A 589 61.27 25.33 27.14
N LYS A 590 60.38 24.55 26.54
CA LYS A 590 60.73 23.46 25.61
C LYS A 590 59.93 23.63 24.32
N VAL A 591 60.59 23.51 23.18
CA VAL A 591 60.05 23.85 21.87
C VAL A 591 60.24 22.69 20.90
N TYR A 592 59.17 22.30 20.22
CA TYR A 592 59.17 21.40 19.07
C TYR A 592 58.72 22.15 17.83
N GLY A 593 59.36 21.88 16.70
CA GLY A 593 58.91 22.33 15.38
C GLY A 593 58.20 21.20 14.64
N LEU A 594 57.14 21.52 13.91
CA LEU A 594 56.49 20.60 12.97
C LEU A 594 57.21 20.69 11.62
N VAL A 595 58.19 19.82 11.41
CA VAL A 595 59.08 19.80 10.24
C VAL A 595 58.61 18.71 9.30
N ASP A 596 58.26 19.06 8.05
CA ASP A 596 57.75 18.11 7.05
C ASP A 596 56.57 17.25 7.55
N GLY A 597 55.73 17.83 8.41
CA GLY A 597 54.58 17.15 9.02
C GLY A 597 54.90 16.26 10.23
N ALA A 598 56.15 16.20 10.70
CA ALA A 598 56.56 15.42 11.88
C ALA A 598 57.10 16.31 13.02
N PRO A 599 56.81 15.99 14.28
CA PRO A 599 57.37 16.71 15.42
C PRO A 599 58.88 16.47 15.55
N LYS A 600 59.66 17.55 15.58
CA LYS A 600 61.10 17.52 15.81
C LYS A 600 61.48 18.47 16.94
N PHE A 601 62.30 18.00 17.87
CA PHE A 601 62.83 18.86 18.94
C PHE A 601 63.61 20.03 18.33
N HIS A 602 63.27 21.25 18.76
CA HIS A 602 63.86 22.49 18.23
C HIS A 602 64.84 23.11 19.22
N LYS A 603 64.39 23.37 20.45
CA LYS A 603 65.18 24.03 21.49
C LYS A 603 64.53 23.90 22.87
N ASP A 604 65.32 23.98 23.92
CA ASP A 604 64.87 24.25 25.27
C ASP A 604 65.74 25.31 25.98
N GLY A 605 65.30 25.74 27.16
CA GLY A 605 66.06 26.67 27.99
C GLY A 605 65.20 27.34 29.04
N TYR A 606 65.65 28.49 29.53
CA TYR A 606 64.97 29.19 30.62
C TYR A 606 64.73 30.66 30.28
N THR A 607 63.59 31.21 30.73
CA THR A 607 63.31 32.64 30.61
C THR A 607 64.31 33.49 31.39
N ASP A 608 64.67 34.64 30.81
CA ASP A 608 65.58 35.61 31.44
C ASP A 608 64.93 36.34 32.64
N ARG A 609 65.64 37.30 33.24
CA ARG A 609 65.11 38.10 34.37
C ARG A 609 63.88 38.94 34.01
N ARG A 610 63.64 39.19 32.72
CA ARG A 610 62.48 39.92 32.18
C ARG A 610 61.33 38.97 31.80
N GLY A 611 61.49 37.66 32.04
CA GLY A 611 60.55 36.60 31.66
C GLY A 611 60.54 36.30 30.17
N VAL A 612 61.55 36.72 29.42
CA VAL A 612 61.58 36.58 27.95
C VAL A 612 62.37 35.33 27.55
N PHE A 613 61.88 34.65 26.51
CA PHE A 613 62.58 33.55 25.85
C PHE A 613 62.41 33.64 24.32
N ASP A 614 63.49 33.40 23.59
CA ASP A 614 63.51 33.29 22.13
C ASP A 614 63.35 31.83 21.74
N TYR A 615 62.16 31.50 21.21
CA TYR A 615 61.77 30.13 20.88
C TYR A 615 62.10 29.73 19.44
N VAL A 616 62.60 30.65 18.61
CA VAL A 616 62.82 30.39 17.17
C VAL A 616 64.30 30.29 16.83
N ASN A 617 65.15 31.18 17.35
CA ASN A 617 66.53 31.25 16.89
C ASN A 617 67.38 30.07 17.42
N VAL A 618 67.77 29.22 16.47
CA VAL A 618 68.71 28.09 16.60
C VAL A 618 69.48 27.99 15.29
N SER A 619 70.78 27.67 15.36
CA SER A 619 71.57 27.35 14.17
C SER A 619 71.22 25.95 13.65
N CYS A 620 70.10 25.82 12.93
CA CYS A 620 69.64 24.55 12.34
C CYS A 620 69.15 24.73 10.89
N ASP A 621 69.14 23.64 10.12
CA ASP A 621 68.78 23.58 8.70
C ASP A 621 67.27 23.36 8.47
N HIS A 622 66.53 22.96 9.49
CA HIS A 622 65.15 22.54 9.37
C HIS A 622 64.12 23.67 9.56
N LEU A 623 64.55 24.89 9.92
CA LEU A 623 63.65 26.01 10.16
C LEU A 623 62.81 26.38 8.93
N THR A 624 63.39 26.29 7.73
CA THR A 624 62.71 26.55 6.44
C THR A 624 61.60 25.54 6.12
N ARG A 625 61.62 24.37 6.77
CA ARG A 625 60.65 23.29 6.61
C ARG A 625 59.69 23.17 7.80
N THR A 626 59.88 24.00 8.82
CA THR A 626 58.97 24.08 9.97
C THR A 626 57.72 24.83 9.56
N THR A 627 56.54 24.33 9.95
CA THR A 627 55.25 24.99 9.69
C THR A 627 54.62 25.57 10.95
N LYS A 628 54.83 24.94 12.10
CA LYS A 628 54.35 25.36 13.42
C LYS A 628 55.36 25.05 14.51
N PHE A 629 55.29 25.79 15.62
CA PHE A 629 55.96 25.47 16.86
C PHE A 629 54.95 25.08 17.93
N ALA A 630 55.28 24.04 18.69
CA ALA A 630 54.65 23.75 19.97
C ALA A 630 55.61 24.14 21.08
N ILE A 631 55.12 24.87 22.09
CA ILE A 631 55.92 25.49 23.14
C ILE A 631 55.33 25.11 24.49
N LEU A 632 56.11 24.39 25.29
CA LEU A 632 55.85 24.17 26.71
C LEU A 632 56.54 25.27 27.52
N VAL A 633 55.82 25.86 28.46
CA VAL A 633 56.36 26.72 29.52
C VAL A 633 56.05 26.09 30.87
N HIS A 634 57.06 25.87 31.70
CA HIS A 634 56.94 25.28 33.03
C HIS A 634 57.59 26.16 34.10
N SER A 635 56.88 26.35 35.21
CA SER A 635 57.36 26.99 36.43
C SER A 635 57.04 26.13 37.63
N LYS A 636 58.03 25.92 38.52
CA LYS A 636 57.86 25.12 39.73
C LYS A 636 56.71 25.60 40.62
N ASP A 637 56.49 26.92 40.69
CA ASP A 637 55.53 27.53 41.60
C ASP A 637 54.24 28.01 40.90
N CYS A 638 54.23 28.11 39.57
CA CYS A 638 53.12 28.68 38.80
C CYS A 638 52.46 27.69 37.82
N GLY A 639 52.91 26.44 37.78
CA GLY A 639 52.35 25.40 36.90
C GLY A 639 52.98 25.37 35.52
N SER A 640 52.29 24.72 34.57
CA SER A 640 52.74 24.59 33.17
C SER A 640 51.64 24.96 32.18
N LEU A 641 52.04 25.40 30.98
CA LEU A 641 51.16 25.71 29.87
C LEU A 641 51.80 25.23 28.56
N VAL A 642 51.00 24.72 27.64
CA VAL A 642 51.39 24.40 26.27
C VAL A 642 50.65 25.31 25.30
N GLU A 643 51.38 25.91 24.37
CA GLU A 643 50.86 26.76 23.31
C GLU A 643 51.38 26.30 21.95
N THR A 644 50.56 26.44 20.91
CA THR A 644 50.93 26.16 19.52
C THR A 644 50.86 27.44 18.71
N VAL A 645 51.92 27.75 17.98
CA VAL A 645 52.03 28.98 17.18
C VAL A 645 52.52 28.66 15.78
N ASN A 646 52.16 29.51 14.82
CA ASN A 646 52.72 29.42 13.47
C ASN A 646 54.18 29.85 13.46
N VAL A 647 54.92 29.42 12.45
CA VAL A 647 56.28 29.95 12.22
C VAL A 647 56.18 31.46 11.92
N PRO A 648 57.05 32.30 12.52
CA PRO A 648 57.09 33.72 12.21
C PRO A 648 57.27 33.96 10.71
N LEU A 649 56.52 34.92 10.17
CA LEU A 649 56.63 35.35 8.77
C LEU A 649 57.97 36.01 8.45
#